data_AF-A0A444RXA1-F1
#
_entry.id   AF-A0A444RXA1-F1
#
_cell.length_a   1.000
_cell.length_b   1.000
_cell.length_c   1.000
_cell.angle_alpha   90.00
_cell.angle_beta   90.00
_cell.angle_gamma   90.00
#
_symmetry.space_group_name_H-M   'P 1'
#
loop_
_entity.id
_entity.type
_entity.pdbx_description
1 polymer ?
#
loop_
_entity_poly.entity_id
_entity_poly.type
_entity_poly.pdbx_seq_one_letter_code
_entity_poly.pdbx_strand_id
1 'polypeptide(L)'
;MPDADHDAPHNSGLASSTISFGSSTSPASVAPGAGTSSVGTNVSPSTGQNLKWFTHPSTWTIGYHYQLHEGLPSPQAFSDFIRGLQCWVRRFQREGHSPLIHRQLYPARAIPDCIQDAYAAIAVAEGVCPENENLVDSIANSLVMRLISSYPQMPAHGLSIVTTADHLARTQALLIHIILALFSSSISRQAKAESLIETLHRWKLALWESASQEASLVDMFPFVQADPLGSGEPAGESVPELHRAFIMCESIRRTWLVSAMTIGVYRSLRGDWSSACAGDVLFTSRAGLWDAFTSARWAAIAEGEDPLFDYSLASRQLAKRDLSVAEVDEFALHLYSLMWGADTVESCTGIGFQIVRRLAQRGAKVFATTRSEEKAEKARDALKTRHPDIPAGAIEWLPLDLTNLQRISEVSEEIRSKADRLDVLVHNAATATPVHQLVDGRWEKHMAVSVVGPFLLTNRLLPLLQKTAKMPGADVRIVTCSSNAPQVFLPKDYPLRFDSPSALAASVSTYPWHWRFLGRFVFASDMILYSVAKAGAEVFASQLQKTLDQSHLPILSLVVHPGPTATEGLLEVNGTFIRAVARLAFQSAEQAASLHLFAATAERVRQQPEQFKNALLVPGGQTMKLHPVTSDGKQAGGLWDTVDGQLNQYLKADGLAPLQGW
;
A
#
# COMPACT_ATOMS: atom_id res chain seq x y z
N MET A 1 -22.13 56.72 7.89
CA MET A 1 -23.45 57.22 7.43
C MET A 1 -23.49 58.72 7.67
N PRO A 2 -24.05 59.57 6.79
CA PRO A 2 -24.45 59.36 5.39
C PRO A 2 -24.10 60.52 4.39
N ASP A 3 -24.25 60.21 3.08
CA ASP A 3 -24.83 60.97 1.94
C ASP A 3 -24.39 62.41 1.55
N ALA A 4 -23.92 62.63 0.30
CA ALA A 4 -24.62 63.07 -0.95
C ALA A 4 -24.38 64.58 -1.19
N ASP A 5 -24.24 65.19 -2.39
CA ASP A 5 -24.79 64.93 -3.72
C ASP A 5 -24.18 65.88 -4.80
N HIS A 6 -24.38 65.53 -6.08
CA HIS A 6 -24.58 66.33 -7.32
C HIS A 6 -23.48 67.08 -8.15
N ASP A 7 -23.29 66.55 -9.38
CA ASP A 7 -23.40 67.13 -10.76
C ASP A 7 -22.43 68.13 -11.43
N ALA A 8 -21.75 67.62 -12.49
CA ALA A 8 -21.64 68.02 -13.94
C ALA A 8 -21.48 69.52 -14.39
N PRO A 9 -21.05 69.90 -15.65
CA PRO A 9 -21.06 69.14 -16.93
C PRO A 9 -19.96 69.39 -18.04
N HIS A 10 -20.01 68.52 -19.06
CA HIS A 10 -19.74 68.54 -20.53
C HIS A 10 -18.87 69.58 -21.31
N ASN A 11 -18.13 69.04 -22.31
CA ASN A 11 -17.96 69.55 -23.70
C ASN A 11 -17.46 68.41 -24.64
N SER A 12 -18.25 67.84 -25.58
CA SER A 12 -18.39 68.11 -27.05
C SER A 12 -17.08 68.05 -27.88
N GLY A 13 -16.92 67.43 -29.07
CA GLY A 13 -17.75 66.64 -29.99
C GLY A 13 -17.02 66.39 -31.36
N LEU A 14 -17.62 65.53 -32.22
CA LEU A 14 -17.47 65.34 -33.70
C LEU A 14 -16.40 64.36 -34.24
N ALA A 15 -16.60 63.48 -35.24
CA ALA A 15 -17.79 63.00 -35.99
C ALA A 15 -17.42 61.84 -36.97
N SER A 16 -18.41 60.98 -37.30
CA SER A 16 -18.70 60.29 -38.60
C SER A 16 -17.76 59.17 -39.11
N SER A 17 -18.17 58.02 -39.67
CA SER A 17 -19.44 57.52 -40.22
C SER A 17 -19.48 55.98 -40.29
N THR A 18 -20.68 55.44 -40.11
CA THR A 18 -21.09 54.03 -40.23
C THR A 18 -21.83 53.80 -41.55
N ILE A 19 -21.70 52.62 -42.16
CA ILE A 19 -22.73 52.02 -43.03
C ILE A 19 -22.94 50.56 -42.59
N SER A 20 -24.22 50.20 -42.38
CA SER A 20 -24.70 48.92 -41.86
C SER A 20 -25.00 47.90 -42.96
N PHE A 21 -25.03 46.61 -42.63
CA PHE A 21 -26.00 45.67 -43.20
C PHE A 21 -26.40 44.56 -42.20
N GLY A 22 -27.69 44.53 -41.86
CA GLY A 22 -28.54 43.34 -41.99
C GLY A 22 -28.45 42.20 -40.97
N SER A 23 -29.27 42.28 -39.92
CA SER A 23 -29.69 41.18 -39.06
C SER A 23 -30.72 40.26 -39.74
N SER A 24 -30.59 38.94 -39.59
CA SER A 24 -31.76 38.03 -39.59
C SER A 24 -31.52 36.76 -38.76
N THR A 25 -32.42 36.60 -37.77
CA THR A 25 -33.01 35.36 -37.22
C THR A 25 -32.13 34.34 -36.47
N SER A 26 -32.20 34.41 -35.14
CA SER A 26 -32.13 33.25 -34.23
C SER A 26 -33.32 32.30 -34.43
N PRO A 27 -33.17 31.03 -34.00
CA PRO A 27 -34.19 30.50 -33.09
C PRO A 27 -33.61 29.77 -31.86
N ALA A 28 -34.29 30.07 -30.75
CA ALA A 28 -34.62 29.22 -29.60
C ALA A 28 -33.50 28.59 -28.75
N SER A 29 -33.25 29.29 -27.64
CA SER A 29 -32.88 28.75 -26.35
C SER A 29 -33.79 27.59 -25.90
N VAL A 30 -33.20 26.42 -25.63
CA VAL A 30 -33.82 25.40 -24.79
C VAL A 30 -33.05 25.37 -23.48
N ALA A 31 -33.74 25.71 -22.39
CA ALA A 31 -33.23 25.67 -21.03
C ALA A 31 -32.79 24.24 -20.65
N PRO A 32 -31.73 24.07 -19.82
CA PRO A 32 -31.40 22.76 -19.30
C PRO A 32 -32.46 22.39 -18.26
N GLY A 33 -33.31 21.43 -18.60
CA GLY A 33 -34.15 20.75 -17.63
C GLY A 33 -33.25 20.11 -16.58
N ALA A 34 -33.56 20.37 -15.31
CA ALA A 34 -32.99 19.67 -14.17
C ALA A 34 -33.37 18.19 -14.25
N GLY A 35 -32.53 17.42 -14.94
CA GLY A 35 -32.53 15.96 -14.93
C GLY A 35 -31.25 15.51 -14.26
N THR A 36 -31.32 15.18 -12.98
CA THR A 36 -30.30 14.40 -12.29
C THR A 36 -30.28 12.99 -12.88
N SER A 37 -29.64 12.81 -14.04
CA SER A 37 -29.25 11.48 -14.52
C SER A 37 -27.99 11.08 -13.77
N SER A 38 -28.18 10.40 -12.64
CA SER A 38 -27.17 9.53 -12.07
C SER A 38 -26.83 8.46 -13.13
N VAL A 39 -25.77 8.69 -13.90
CA VAL A 39 -25.15 7.63 -14.70
C VAL A 39 -24.49 6.69 -13.70
N GLY A 40 -25.26 5.71 -13.23
CA GLY A 40 -24.75 4.59 -12.46
C GLY A 40 -23.92 3.72 -13.40
N THR A 41 -22.60 3.91 -13.41
CA THR A 41 -21.66 2.94 -13.97
C THR A 41 -21.43 1.81 -12.95
N ASN A 42 -22.45 0.99 -12.73
CA ASN A 42 -22.26 -0.33 -12.16
C ASN A 42 -22.01 -1.33 -13.30
N VAL A 43 -20.77 -1.37 -13.78
CA VAL A 43 -20.24 -2.63 -14.32
C VAL A 43 -19.59 -3.34 -13.14
N SER A 44 -20.43 -3.87 -12.25
CA SER A 44 -19.98 -4.89 -11.31
C SER A 44 -20.03 -6.22 -12.07
N PRO A 45 -18.90 -6.91 -12.31
CA PRO A 45 -18.95 -8.21 -12.96
C PRO A 45 -19.66 -9.18 -12.01
N SER A 46 -20.79 -9.72 -12.44
CA SER A 46 -21.46 -10.81 -11.74
C SER A 46 -20.52 -12.02 -11.67
N THR A 47 -20.57 -12.72 -10.53
CA THR A 47 -19.84 -13.94 -10.16
C THR A 47 -19.98 -15.05 -11.21
N GLY A 48 -19.10 -15.00 -12.22
CA GLY A 48 -18.96 -15.89 -13.38
C GLY A 48 -18.19 -15.21 -14.52
N GLN A 49 -17.04 -14.56 -14.21
CA GLN A 49 -16.42 -13.55 -15.07
C GLN A 49 -15.83 -14.10 -16.37
N ASN A 50 -16.21 -13.45 -17.47
CA ASN A 50 -15.51 -13.48 -18.74
C ASN A 50 -14.11 -12.83 -18.56
N LEU A 51 -13.04 -13.57 -18.84
CA LEU A 51 -11.65 -13.09 -18.79
C LEU A 51 -11.38 -11.86 -19.70
N LYS A 52 -12.32 -11.50 -20.60
CA LYS A 52 -12.23 -10.36 -21.54
C LYS A 52 -12.77 -9.03 -21.02
N TRP A 53 -13.08 -8.90 -19.73
CA TRP A 53 -13.65 -7.66 -19.18
C TRP A 53 -12.83 -6.40 -19.52
N PHE A 54 -11.51 -6.53 -19.67
CA PHE A 54 -10.59 -5.43 -19.96
C PHE A 54 -10.52 -5.03 -21.45
N THR A 55 -11.09 -5.81 -22.36
CA THR A 55 -11.06 -5.49 -23.81
C THR A 55 -12.35 -4.83 -24.29
N HIS A 56 -13.40 -4.82 -23.47
CA HIS A 56 -14.71 -4.30 -23.89
C HIS A 56 -14.60 -2.84 -24.38
N PRO A 57 -15.22 -2.46 -25.51
CA PRO A 57 -15.04 -1.12 -26.10
C PRO A 57 -15.31 0.04 -25.14
N SER A 58 -16.27 -0.11 -24.22
CA SER A 58 -16.56 0.91 -23.21
C SER A 58 -15.37 1.20 -22.27
N THR A 59 -14.43 0.27 -22.13
CA THR A 59 -13.24 0.41 -21.27
C THR A 59 -12.14 1.28 -21.86
N TRP A 60 -12.28 1.68 -23.14
CA TRP A 60 -11.40 2.59 -23.86
C TRP A 60 -11.92 4.02 -23.92
N THR A 61 -12.89 4.35 -23.05
CA THR A 61 -13.42 5.71 -22.91
C THR A 61 -12.52 6.53 -21.99
N ILE A 62 -12.20 7.76 -22.41
CA ILE A 62 -11.50 8.74 -21.56
C ILE A 62 -12.54 9.47 -20.72
N GLY A 63 -12.45 9.31 -19.41
CA GLY A 63 -13.31 9.98 -18.43
C GLY A 63 -12.80 11.38 -18.09
N TYR A 64 -13.71 12.34 -17.93
CA TYR A 64 -13.35 13.68 -17.46
C TYR A 64 -14.05 13.94 -16.13
N HIS A 65 -13.29 13.81 -15.04
CA HIS A 65 -13.80 13.98 -13.68
C HIS A 65 -13.38 15.36 -13.14
N TYR A 66 -14.35 16.25 -12.96
CA TYR A 66 -14.14 17.65 -12.53
C TYR A 66 -14.43 17.88 -11.03
N GLN A 67 -14.41 16.83 -10.20
CA GLN A 67 -14.58 17.02 -8.76
C GLN A 67 -13.30 17.62 -8.19
N LEU A 68 -13.36 18.91 -7.85
CA LEU A 68 -12.31 19.64 -7.16
C LEU A 68 -11.93 18.90 -5.86
N HIS A 69 -10.67 18.45 -5.78
CA HIS A 69 -10.09 18.00 -4.53
C HIS A 69 -10.12 19.14 -3.49
N GLU A 70 -10.38 18.79 -2.23
CA GLU A 70 -10.12 19.68 -1.09
C GLU A 70 -8.60 19.86 -0.94
N GLY A 71 -8.06 20.86 -1.63
CA GLY A 71 -6.65 21.24 -1.56
C GLY A 71 -5.77 20.67 -2.67
N LEU A 72 -4.79 21.46 -3.08
CA LEU A 72 -3.72 21.05 -4.01
C LEU A 72 -2.76 20.07 -3.31
N PRO A 73 -2.15 19.11 -4.03
CA PRO A 73 -1.09 18.28 -3.47
C PRO A 73 0.04 19.13 -2.89
N SER A 74 0.65 18.67 -1.79
CA SER A 74 1.76 19.39 -1.17
C SER A 74 3.00 19.37 -2.07
N PRO A 75 3.92 20.35 -1.95
CA PRO A 75 5.20 20.32 -2.67
C PRO A 75 6.01 19.03 -2.42
N GLN A 76 5.87 18.45 -1.23
CA GLN A 76 6.47 17.17 -0.89
C GLN A 76 5.88 16.02 -1.72
N ALA A 77 4.55 15.98 -1.89
CA ALA A 77 3.89 14.97 -2.72
C ALA A 77 4.34 15.02 -4.19
N PHE A 78 4.56 16.23 -4.74
CA PHE A 78 5.15 16.38 -6.07
C PHE A 78 6.59 15.85 -6.13
N SER A 79 7.40 16.17 -5.13
CA SER A 79 8.80 15.71 -5.05
C SER A 79 8.89 14.19 -4.94
N ASP A 80 8.02 13.57 -4.13
CA ASP A 80 7.95 12.12 -3.97
C ASP A 80 7.46 11.43 -5.24
N PHE A 81 6.47 12.02 -5.93
CA PHE A 81 6.00 11.53 -7.22
C PHE A 81 7.13 11.49 -8.25
N ILE A 82 7.86 12.59 -8.42
CA ILE A 82 8.99 12.71 -9.36
C ILE A 82 10.07 11.67 -9.03
N ARG A 83 10.44 11.56 -7.75
CA ARG A 83 11.44 10.61 -7.28
C ARG A 83 11.04 9.17 -7.55
N GLY A 84 9.77 8.82 -7.34
CA GLY A 84 9.25 7.49 -7.67
C GLY A 84 9.32 7.18 -9.16
N LEU A 85 8.98 8.15 -10.04
CA LEU A 85 9.11 7.97 -11.50
C LEU A 85 10.57 7.72 -11.91
N GLN A 86 11.50 8.51 -11.39
CA GLN A 86 12.93 8.32 -11.66
C GLN A 86 13.42 6.96 -11.15
N CYS A 87 12.96 6.53 -9.96
CA CYS A 87 13.24 5.20 -9.43
C CYS A 87 12.69 4.09 -10.33
N TRP A 88 11.49 4.22 -10.87
CA TRP A 88 10.91 3.22 -11.79
C TRP A 88 11.69 3.10 -13.08
N VAL A 89 12.15 4.23 -13.64
CA VAL A 89 13.00 4.25 -14.83
C VAL A 89 14.33 3.52 -14.56
N ARG A 90 15.00 3.82 -13.44
CA ARG A 90 16.23 3.09 -13.06
C ARG A 90 15.98 1.61 -12.75
N ARG A 91 14.85 1.28 -12.13
CA ARG A 91 14.46 -0.12 -11.85
C ARG A 91 14.25 -0.91 -13.13
N PHE A 92 13.65 -0.31 -14.14
CA PHE A 92 13.52 -0.94 -15.46
C PHE A 92 14.89 -1.31 -16.05
N GLN A 93 15.89 -0.43 -15.91
CA GLN A 93 17.26 -0.75 -16.28
C GLN A 93 17.80 -1.92 -15.43
N ARG A 94 17.70 -1.89 -14.10
CA ARG A 94 18.32 -2.92 -13.26
C ARG A 94 17.66 -4.30 -13.38
N GLU A 95 16.33 -4.34 -13.51
CA GLU A 95 15.53 -5.55 -13.32
C GLU A 95 14.77 -5.98 -14.58
N GLY A 96 14.82 -5.19 -15.67
CA GLY A 96 14.07 -5.45 -16.90
C GLY A 96 12.56 -5.17 -16.78
N HIS A 97 12.10 -4.64 -15.65
CA HIS A 97 10.70 -4.28 -15.39
C HIS A 97 10.59 -3.16 -14.36
N SER A 98 9.43 -2.51 -14.31
CA SER A 98 9.05 -1.54 -13.28
C SER A 98 7.51 -1.53 -13.13
N PRO A 99 6.96 -0.79 -12.17
CA PRO A 99 5.50 -0.63 -12.09
C PRO A 99 4.86 0.00 -13.33
N LEU A 100 5.63 0.71 -14.15
CA LEU A 100 5.22 1.24 -15.46
C LEU A 100 5.43 0.24 -16.61
N ILE A 101 6.53 -0.53 -16.60
CA ILE A 101 6.91 -1.44 -17.70
C ILE A 101 6.84 -2.89 -17.22
N HIS A 102 5.86 -3.65 -17.71
CA HIS A 102 5.65 -5.05 -17.28
C HIS A 102 6.83 -5.97 -17.70
N ARG A 103 7.16 -6.95 -16.86
CA ARG A 103 8.28 -7.89 -17.09
C ARG A 103 8.16 -8.76 -18.34
N GLN A 104 6.94 -8.96 -18.82
CA GLN A 104 6.67 -9.75 -20.02
C GLN A 104 6.38 -8.87 -21.25
N LEU A 105 6.40 -7.54 -21.11
CA LEU A 105 6.11 -6.63 -22.22
C LEU A 105 7.24 -6.62 -23.26
N TYR A 106 8.50 -6.53 -22.80
CA TYR A 106 9.69 -6.53 -23.64
C TYR A 106 10.61 -7.70 -23.29
N PRO A 107 10.35 -8.90 -23.83
CA PRO A 107 11.22 -10.04 -23.58
C PRO A 107 12.63 -9.80 -24.15
N ALA A 108 13.66 -10.27 -23.46
CA ALA A 108 15.07 -10.01 -23.81
C ALA A 108 15.46 -10.39 -25.25
N ARG A 109 14.71 -11.30 -25.89
CA ARG A 109 14.95 -11.75 -27.27
C ARG A 109 14.33 -10.83 -28.34
N ALA A 110 13.47 -9.89 -27.96
CA ALA A 110 12.70 -9.06 -28.88
C ALA A 110 12.39 -7.68 -28.28
N ILE A 111 13.43 -6.95 -27.83
CA ILE A 111 13.28 -5.58 -27.33
C ILE A 111 13.31 -4.61 -28.54
N PRO A 112 12.31 -3.75 -28.74
CA PRO A 112 12.32 -2.75 -29.82
C PRO A 112 13.51 -1.79 -29.73
N ASP A 113 14.07 -1.38 -30.87
CA ASP A 113 15.26 -0.49 -30.92
C ASP A 113 15.07 0.81 -30.13
N CYS A 114 13.87 1.40 -30.18
CA CYS A 114 13.56 2.61 -29.41
C CYS A 114 13.60 2.38 -27.89
N ILE A 115 13.24 1.18 -27.42
CA ILE A 115 13.34 0.80 -26.00
C ILE A 115 14.78 0.49 -25.63
N GLN A 116 15.58 -0.13 -26.52
CA GLN A 116 17.02 -0.31 -26.31
C GLN A 116 17.74 1.04 -26.17
N ASP A 117 17.42 2.00 -27.04
CA ASP A 117 17.97 3.36 -26.97
C ASP A 117 17.54 4.08 -25.67
N ALA A 118 16.28 3.94 -25.25
CA ALA A 118 15.82 4.47 -23.97
C ALA A 118 16.56 3.81 -22.80
N TYR A 119 16.78 2.50 -22.84
CA TYR A 119 17.53 1.75 -21.83
C TYR A 119 18.98 2.25 -21.72
N ALA A 120 19.64 2.50 -22.86
CA ALA A 120 20.97 3.11 -22.91
C ALA A 120 20.97 4.53 -22.35
N ALA A 121 19.95 5.34 -22.65
CA ALA A 121 19.83 6.71 -22.13
C ALA A 121 19.73 6.75 -20.61
N ILE A 122 19.08 5.78 -19.97
CA ILE A 122 19.01 5.65 -18.51
C ILE A 122 20.42 5.42 -17.94
N ALA A 123 21.17 4.48 -18.51
CA ALA A 123 22.53 4.18 -18.06
C ALA A 123 23.48 5.37 -18.22
N VAL A 124 23.36 6.11 -19.33
CA VAL A 124 24.15 7.33 -19.55
C VAL A 124 23.76 8.42 -18.54
N ALA A 125 22.47 8.56 -18.22
CA ALA A 125 21.98 9.55 -17.27
C ALA A 125 22.47 9.30 -15.83
N GLU A 126 22.73 8.06 -15.43
CA GLU A 126 23.27 7.72 -14.10
C GLU A 126 24.72 8.17 -13.91
N GLY A 127 25.48 8.29 -15.01
CA GLY A 127 26.90 8.68 -14.99
C GLY A 127 27.15 10.19 -15.13
N VAL A 128 26.11 11.03 -15.06
CA VAL A 128 26.25 12.48 -15.27
C VAL A 128 27.04 13.12 -14.13
N CYS A 129 28.06 13.88 -14.48
CA CYS A 129 28.85 14.73 -13.60
C CYS A 129 29.14 16.08 -14.30
N PRO A 130 29.58 17.12 -13.56
CA PRO A 130 29.85 18.44 -14.13
C PRO A 130 30.85 18.41 -15.31
N GLU A 131 31.77 17.45 -15.33
CA GLU A 131 32.80 17.32 -16.36
C GLU A 131 32.27 16.73 -17.68
N ASN A 132 31.20 15.94 -17.65
CA ASN A 132 30.68 15.22 -18.82
C ASN A 132 29.26 15.64 -19.24
N GLU A 133 28.62 16.55 -18.50
CA GLU A 133 27.21 16.92 -18.68
C GLU A 133 26.87 17.31 -20.13
N ASN A 134 27.68 18.17 -20.77
CA ASN A 134 27.46 18.59 -22.16
C ASN A 134 27.51 17.43 -23.16
N LEU A 135 28.38 16.44 -22.92
CA LEU A 135 28.50 15.25 -23.77
C LEU A 135 27.28 14.36 -23.59
N VAL A 136 26.84 14.14 -22.34
CA VAL A 136 25.63 13.37 -22.03
C VAL A 136 24.41 14.02 -22.66
N ASP A 137 24.27 15.34 -22.57
CA ASP A 137 23.15 16.09 -23.15
C ASP A 137 23.11 15.94 -24.69
N SER A 138 24.28 15.97 -25.34
CA SER A 138 24.41 15.72 -26.78
C SER A 138 24.02 14.30 -27.17
N ILE A 139 24.47 13.29 -26.42
CA ILE A 139 24.12 11.88 -26.62
C ILE A 139 22.61 11.68 -26.45
N ALA A 140 22.03 12.19 -25.36
CA ALA A 140 20.60 12.08 -25.08
C ALA A 140 19.77 12.74 -26.19
N ASN A 141 20.18 13.92 -26.68
CA ASN A 141 19.52 14.57 -27.80
C ASN A 141 19.65 13.77 -29.09
N SER A 142 20.79 13.14 -29.37
CA SER A 142 20.97 12.27 -30.54
C SER A 142 20.02 11.08 -30.51
N LEU A 143 19.86 10.42 -29.36
CA LEU A 143 18.93 9.30 -29.17
C LEU A 143 17.47 9.73 -29.40
N VAL A 144 17.07 10.87 -28.84
CA VAL A 144 15.72 11.44 -29.06
C VAL A 144 15.49 11.79 -30.54
N MET A 145 16.46 12.40 -31.21
CA MET A 145 16.32 12.75 -32.62
C MET A 145 16.23 11.50 -33.50
N ARG A 146 16.99 10.45 -33.17
CA ARG A 146 16.87 9.14 -33.83
C ARG A 146 15.45 8.58 -33.65
N LEU A 147 14.95 8.55 -32.41
CA LEU A 147 13.59 8.12 -32.10
C LEU A 147 12.53 8.86 -32.92
N ILE A 148 12.62 10.19 -33.01
CA ILE A 148 11.66 11.00 -33.78
C ILE A 148 11.80 10.72 -35.29
N SER A 149 13.03 10.58 -35.78
CA SER A 149 13.30 10.35 -37.21
C SER A 149 12.83 8.98 -37.70
N SER A 150 12.78 7.97 -36.83
CA SER A 150 12.26 6.63 -37.15
C SER A 150 10.74 6.63 -37.38
N TYR A 151 10.02 7.68 -36.96
CA TYR A 151 8.57 7.80 -37.09
C TYR A 151 8.17 9.18 -37.65
N PRO A 152 8.47 9.48 -38.93
CA PRO A 152 8.13 10.76 -39.54
C PRO A 152 6.60 10.99 -39.56
N GLN A 153 6.18 12.26 -39.58
CA GLN A 153 4.77 12.66 -39.72
C GLN A 153 4.19 12.01 -41.01
N MET A 154 3.09 11.26 -40.87
CA MET A 154 2.48 10.52 -41.99
C MET A 154 2.00 11.46 -43.12
N PRO A 155 2.16 11.07 -44.41
CA PRO A 155 1.44 11.70 -45.51
C PRO A 155 -0.06 11.38 -45.43
N ALA A 156 -0.91 12.28 -45.93
CA ALA A 156 -2.37 12.20 -45.81
C ALA A 156 -3.04 10.94 -46.43
N HIS A 157 -2.32 10.13 -47.22
CA HIS A 157 -2.89 9.04 -48.03
C HIS A 157 -1.99 7.79 -48.11
N GLY A 158 -1.61 7.20 -46.98
CA GLY A 158 -0.89 5.92 -46.93
C GLY A 158 -1.41 5.01 -45.82
N LEU A 159 -1.45 3.69 -46.06
CA LEU A 159 -1.74 2.68 -45.04
C LEU A 159 -0.66 2.75 -43.94
N SER A 160 -1.09 2.95 -42.68
CA SER A 160 -0.19 2.99 -41.53
C SER A 160 0.56 1.65 -41.36
N ILE A 161 1.89 1.69 -41.28
CA ILE A 161 2.76 0.52 -41.01
C ILE A 161 3.02 0.36 -39.50
N VAL A 162 2.60 1.32 -38.67
CA VAL A 162 2.90 1.34 -37.23
C VAL A 162 1.86 0.51 -36.47
N THR A 163 2.30 -0.55 -35.79
CA THR A 163 1.43 -1.40 -34.97
C THR A 163 1.12 -0.75 -33.61
N THR A 164 0.08 -1.20 -32.91
CA THR A 164 -0.20 -0.74 -31.52
C THR A 164 1.00 -0.99 -30.60
N ALA A 165 1.72 -2.10 -30.77
CA ALA A 165 2.95 -2.39 -30.03
C ALA A 165 4.07 -1.37 -30.32
N ASP A 166 4.25 -0.96 -31.58
CA ASP A 166 5.20 0.09 -31.96
C ASP A 166 4.79 1.45 -31.41
N HIS A 167 3.49 1.77 -31.42
CA HIS A 167 2.94 2.96 -30.78
C HIS A 167 3.24 2.96 -29.27
N LEU A 168 3.10 1.82 -28.58
CA LEU A 168 3.40 1.72 -27.16
C LEU A 168 4.89 1.93 -26.91
N ALA A 169 5.74 1.21 -27.65
CA ALA A 169 7.20 1.27 -27.51
C ALA A 169 7.76 2.67 -27.74
N ARG A 170 7.37 3.33 -28.84
CA ARG A 170 7.84 4.70 -29.12
C ARG A 170 7.35 5.72 -28.10
N THR A 171 6.12 5.55 -27.59
CA THR A 171 5.54 6.44 -26.57
C THR A 171 6.23 6.27 -25.22
N GLN A 172 6.48 5.03 -24.79
CA GLN A 172 7.20 4.74 -23.55
C GLN A 172 8.66 5.18 -23.63
N ALA A 173 9.35 4.96 -24.75
CA ALA A 173 10.71 5.45 -24.98
C ALA A 173 10.78 6.98 -24.85
N LEU A 174 9.89 7.71 -25.52
CA LEU A 174 9.83 9.18 -25.43
C LEU A 174 9.50 9.66 -24.02
N LEU A 175 8.58 8.98 -23.33
CA LEU A 175 8.23 9.28 -21.94
C LEU A 175 9.42 9.11 -21.00
N ILE A 176 10.22 8.05 -21.16
CA ILE A 176 11.46 7.83 -20.39
C ILE A 176 12.43 9.01 -20.59
N HIS A 177 12.68 9.42 -21.83
CA HIS A 177 13.54 10.57 -22.12
C HIS A 177 13.02 11.86 -21.45
N ILE A 178 11.71 12.07 -21.47
CA ILE A 178 11.08 13.22 -20.81
C ILE A 178 11.25 13.11 -19.29
N ILE A 179 11.00 11.96 -18.65
CA ILE A 179 11.18 11.80 -17.20
C ILE A 179 12.62 12.08 -16.77
N LEU A 180 13.61 11.64 -17.55
CA LEU A 180 15.03 11.87 -17.27
C LEU A 180 15.44 13.35 -17.39
N ALA A 181 14.81 14.10 -18.30
CA ALA A 181 15.24 15.45 -18.65
C ALA A 181 14.38 16.57 -18.02
N LEU A 182 13.08 16.35 -17.82
CA LEU A 182 12.11 17.37 -17.41
C LEU A 182 12.35 17.87 -15.98
N PHE A 183 12.86 17.01 -15.10
CA PHE A 183 13.18 17.34 -13.70
C PHE A 183 14.69 17.41 -13.44
N SER A 184 15.46 17.63 -14.50
CA SER A 184 16.91 17.83 -14.42
C SER A 184 17.24 19.23 -13.90
N SER A 185 18.41 19.40 -13.26
CA SER A 185 18.97 20.71 -12.94
C SER A 185 19.51 21.45 -14.17
N SER A 186 19.72 20.76 -15.30
CA SER A 186 20.16 21.37 -16.55
C SER A 186 19.00 22.07 -17.26
N ILE A 187 19.11 23.39 -17.38
CA ILE A 187 18.15 24.23 -18.12
C ILE A 187 18.03 23.76 -19.58
N SER A 188 19.13 23.31 -20.20
CA SER A 188 19.12 22.84 -21.59
C SER A 188 18.31 21.56 -21.75
N ARG A 189 18.54 20.57 -20.86
CA ARG A 189 17.76 19.32 -20.84
C ARG A 189 16.29 19.58 -20.59
N GLN A 190 15.97 20.45 -19.63
CA GLN A 190 14.60 20.82 -19.31
C GLN A 190 13.91 21.47 -20.52
N ALA A 191 14.53 22.48 -21.15
CA ALA A 191 13.98 23.14 -22.34
C ALA A 191 13.77 22.17 -23.51
N LYS A 192 14.68 21.21 -23.70
CA LYS A 192 14.50 20.15 -24.69
C LYS A 192 13.32 19.25 -24.34
N ALA A 193 13.19 18.80 -23.10
CA ALA A 193 12.06 17.98 -22.65
C ALA A 193 10.73 18.71 -22.85
N GLU A 194 10.66 20.01 -22.55
CA GLU A 194 9.49 20.84 -22.79
C GLU A 194 9.08 20.84 -24.26
N SER A 195 10.04 20.96 -25.19
CA SER A 195 9.78 20.92 -26.63
C SER A 195 9.19 19.58 -27.12
N LEU A 196 9.36 18.51 -26.34
CA LEU A 196 8.88 17.16 -26.68
C LEU A 196 7.48 16.87 -26.13
N ILE A 197 6.93 17.71 -25.23
CA ILE A 197 5.63 17.49 -24.59
C ILE A 197 4.51 17.35 -25.64
N GLU A 198 4.52 18.20 -26.67
CA GLU A 198 3.50 18.13 -27.74
C GLU A 198 3.64 16.87 -28.61
N THR A 199 4.87 16.40 -28.83
CA THR A 199 5.10 15.14 -29.55
C THR A 199 4.61 13.95 -28.72
N LEU A 200 4.91 13.94 -27.42
CA LEU A 200 4.39 12.91 -26.51
C LEU A 200 2.87 12.91 -26.47
N HIS A 201 2.23 14.08 -26.42
CA HIS A 201 0.78 14.21 -26.45
C HIS A 201 0.16 13.60 -27.71
N ARG A 202 0.70 13.91 -28.89
CA ARG A 202 0.24 13.32 -30.17
C ARG A 202 0.47 11.82 -30.25
N TRP A 203 1.61 11.33 -29.79
CA TRP A 203 1.91 9.89 -29.81
C TRP A 203 1.03 9.10 -28.85
N LYS A 204 0.76 9.66 -27.66
CA LYS A 204 -0.17 9.13 -26.68
C LYS A 204 -1.59 9.01 -27.25
N LEU A 205 -2.09 10.04 -27.94
CA LEU A 205 -3.40 10.00 -28.61
C LEU A 205 -3.46 8.94 -29.70
N ALA A 206 -2.45 8.88 -30.58
CA ALA A 206 -2.40 7.89 -31.64
C ALA A 206 -2.30 6.45 -31.10
N LEU A 207 -1.59 6.24 -29.99
CA LEU A 207 -1.56 4.97 -29.27
C LEU A 207 -2.96 4.57 -28.77
N TRP A 208 -3.67 5.50 -28.12
CA TRP A 208 -5.01 5.25 -27.60
C TRP A 208 -6.01 4.93 -28.72
N GLU A 209 -5.95 5.69 -29.81
CA GLU A 209 -6.79 5.47 -31.00
C GLU A 209 -6.56 4.08 -31.60
N SER A 210 -5.29 3.72 -31.86
CA SER A 210 -4.89 2.40 -32.39
C SER A 210 -5.41 1.26 -31.51
N ALA A 211 -5.21 1.36 -30.20
CA ALA A 211 -5.65 0.34 -29.25
C ALA A 211 -7.18 0.23 -29.14
N SER A 212 -7.89 1.37 -29.18
CA SER A 212 -9.36 1.38 -29.14
C SER A 212 -9.98 0.77 -30.40
N GLN A 213 -9.37 1.00 -31.57
CA GLN A 213 -9.79 0.39 -32.83
C GLN A 213 -9.56 -1.13 -32.79
N GLU A 214 -8.38 -1.59 -32.40
CA GLU A 214 -8.10 -3.03 -32.26
C GLU A 214 -9.02 -3.73 -31.26
N ALA A 215 -9.30 -3.10 -30.12
CA ALA A 215 -10.23 -3.65 -29.12
C ALA A 215 -11.68 -3.75 -29.63
N SER A 216 -12.07 -2.94 -30.61
CA SER A 216 -13.41 -2.98 -31.22
C SER A 216 -13.59 -4.09 -32.28
N LEU A 217 -12.50 -4.66 -32.79
CA LEU A 217 -12.48 -5.68 -33.85
C LEU A 217 -12.57 -7.11 -33.30
N VAL A 218 -13.39 -7.31 -32.24
CA VAL A 218 -13.52 -8.42 -31.27
C VAL A 218 -13.31 -9.88 -31.74
N ASP A 219 -13.23 -10.19 -33.04
CA ASP A 219 -13.03 -11.54 -33.60
C ASP A 219 -11.69 -11.79 -34.35
N MET A 220 -10.74 -10.84 -34.37
CA MET A 220 -9.37 -11.09 -34.85
C MET A 220 -8.37 -10.43 -33.92
N PHE A 221 -7.70 -11.21 -33.07
CA PHE A 221 -6.60 -10.75 -32.23
C PHE A 221 -5.24 -11.03 -32.88
N PRO A 222 -4.50 -10.02 -33.40
CA PRO A 222 -3.13 -10.20 -33.84
C PRO A 222 -2.13 -9.66 -32.79
N PHE A 223 -2.41 -9.79 -31.49
CA PHE A 223 -1.39 -9.51 -30.44
C PHE A 223 -0.31 -10.60 -30.36
N VAL A 224 -0.45 -11.66 -31.16
CA VAL A 224 0.47 -12.79 -31.25
C VAL A 224 1.08 -12.75 -32.65
N GLN A 225 2.36 -12.41 -32.76
CA GLN A 225 3.12 -12.91 -33.92
C GLN A 225 2.99 -14.44 -33.86
N ALA A 226 2.25 -15.00 -34.81
CA ALA A 226 2.21 -16.43 -35.00
C ALA A 226 3.66 -16.93 -35.16
N ASP A 227 4.02 -17.93 -34.38
CA ASP A 227 5.24 -18.70 -34.60
C ASP A 227 5.24 -19.14 -36.08
N PRO A 228 6.26 -18.81 -36.89
CA PRO A 228 6.28 -19.21 -38.30
C PRO A 228 6.31 -20.73 -38.50
N LEU A 229 6.52 -21.50 -37.42
CA LEU A 229 6.74 -22.94 -37.43
C LEU A 229 5.91 -23.65 -36.34
N GLY A 230 4.62 -23.91 -36.56
CA GLY A 230 3.93 -24.91 -35.73
C GLY A 230 2.40 -24.97 -35.75
N SER A 231 1.89 -26.10 -36.26
CA SER A 231 0.57 -26.73 -36.05
C SER A 231 -0.70 -25.87 -36.22
N GLY A 232 -1.35 -26.06 -37.38
CA GLY A 232 -2.72 -25.60 -37.63
C GLY A 232 -3.76 -26.34 -36.80
N GLU A 233 -4.03 -25.85 -35.60
CA GLU A 233 -5.30 -26.07 -34.90
C GLU A 233 -6.15 -24.78 -34.96
N PRO A 234 -7.49 -24.88 -34.96
CA PRO A 234 -8.37 -23.70 -34.97
C PRO A 234 -8.13 -22.85 -33.72
N ALA A 235 -8.09 -21.52 -33.86
CA ALA A 235 -7.85 -20.56 -32.79
C ALA A 235 -8.96 -20.59 -31.72
N GLY A 236 -8.89 -21.55 -30.81
CA GLY A 236 -9.52 -21.47 -29.49
C GLY A 236 -8.62 -20.64 -28.59
N GLU A 237 -9.11 -19.47 -28.14
CA GLU A 237 -8.32 -18.50 -27.37
C GLU A 237 -7.79 -19.10 -26.07
N SER A 238 -6.48 -19.22 -25.98
CA SER A 238 -5.82 -19.82 -24.83
C SER A 238 -5.61 -18.78 -23.72
N VAL A 239 -5.69 -19.20 -22.45
CA VAL A 239 -5.41 -18.35 -21.28
C VAL A 239 -4.08 -17.57 -21.39
N PRO A 240 -2.97 -18.14 -21.93
CA PRO A 240 -1.75 -17.38 -22.23
C PRO A 240 -1.93 -16.19 -23.17
N GLU A 241 -2.78 -16.28 -24.19
CA GLU A 241 -3.00 -15.19 -25.16
C GLU A 241 -3.77 -14.04 -24.52
N LEU A 242 -4.81 -14.36 -23.73
CA LEU A 242 -5.56 -13.37 -22.96
C LEU A 242 -4.68 -12.65 -21.93
N HIS A 243 -3.78 -13.36 -21.26
CA HIS A 243 -2.83 -12.74 -20.34
C HIS A 243 -1.88 -11.77 -21.06
N ARG A 244 -1.38 -12.11 -22.25
CA ARG A 244 -0.56 -11.20 -23.07
C ARG A 244 -1.34 -9.96 -23.51
N ALA A 245 -2.59 -10.14 -23.94
CA ALA A 245 -3.48 -9.04 -24.30
C ALA A 245 -3.74 -8.11 -23.10
N PHE A 246 -3.96 -8.68 -21.91
CA PHE A 246 -4.10 -7.92 -20.67
C PHE A 246 -2.87 -7.06 -20.38
N ILE A 247 -1.67 -7.65 -20.45
CA ILE A 247 -0.41 -6.94 -20.23
C ILE A 247 -0.28 -5.75 -21.19
N MET A 248 -0.60 -5.95 -22.47
CA MET A 248 -0.56 -4.88 -23.47
C MET A 248 -1.57 -3.76 -23.16
N CYS A 249 -2.84 -4.11 -22.95
CA CYS A 249 -3.90 -3.14 -22.65
C CYS A 249 -3.59 -2.32 -21.39
N GLU A 250 -3.12 -3.00 -20.34
CA GLU A 250 -2.80 -2.36 -19.08
C GLU A 250 -1.52 -1.51 -19.16
N SER A 251 -0.54 -1.92 -19.95
CA SER A 251 0.65 -1.09 -20.24
C SER A 251 0.28 0.21 -20.96
N ILE A 252 -0.70 0.17 -21.86
CA ILE A 252 -1.22 1.35 -22.56
C ILE A 252 -1.89 2.32 -21.57
N ARG A 253 -2.77 1.80 -20.70
CA ARG A 253 -3.44 2.59 -19.65
C ARG A 253 -2.46 3.23 -18.68
N ARG A 254 -1.49 2.47 -18.18
CA ARG A 254 -0.44 2.97 -17.28
C ARG A 254 0.42 4.04 -17.94
N THR A 255 0.75 3.86 -19.22
CA THR A 255 1.49 4.85 -20.02
C THR A 255 0.70 6.16 -20.18
N TRP A 256 -0.61 6.06 -20.43
CA TRP A 256 -1.48 7.24 -20.49
C TRP A 256 -1.48 8.01 -19.17
N LEU A 257 -1.73 7.32 -18.05
CA LEU A 257 -1.79 7.91 -16.71
C LEU A 257 -0.47 8.58 -16.32
N VAL A 258 0.66 7.90 -16.48
CA VAL A 258 1.98 8.48 -16.12
C VAL A 258 2.31 9.66 -17.02
N SER A 259 2.04 9.59 -18.32
CA SER A 259 2.25 10.73 -19.23
C SER A 259 1.44 11.95 -18.78
N ALA A 260 0.15 11.77 -18.50
CA ALA A 260 -0.74 12.84 -18.05
C ALA A 260 -0.28 13.45 -16.72
N MET A 261 0.00 12.60 -15.72
CA MET A 261 0.39 13.06 -14.38
C MET A 261 1.78 13.70 -14.37
N THR A 262 2.75 13.19 -15.14
CA THR A 262 4.09 13.78 -15.26
C THR A 262 4.03 15.21 -15.77
N ILE A 263 3.27 15.44 -16.85
CA ILE A 263 3.08 16.77 -17.42
C ILE A 263 2.29 17.67 -16.46
N GLY A 264 1.24 17.11 -15.82
CA GLY A 264 0.44 17.82 -14.83
C GLY A 264 1.27 18.35 -13.66
N VAL A 265 2.05 17.48 -13.01
CA VAL A 265 2.94 17.84 -11.91
C VAL A 265 3.96 18.90 -12.33
N TYR A 266 4.57 18.74 -13.50
CA TYR A 266 5.52 19.73 -14.02
C TYR A 266 4.88 21.11 -14.20
N ARG A 267 3.70 21.19 -14.82
CA ARG A 267 2.98 22.44 -15.03
C ARG A 267 2.54 23.08 -13.71
N SER A 268 2.04 22.28 -12.77
CA SER A 268 1.70 22.72 -11.40
C SER A 268 2.89 23.34 -10.70
N LEU A 269 4.09 22.75 -10.81
CA LEU A 269 5.32 23.31 -10.24
C LEU A 269 5.74 24.64 -10.87
N ARG A 270 5.38 24.90 -12.14
CA ARG A 270 5.59 26.22 -12.77
C ARG A 270 4.49 27.24 -12.46
N GLY A 271 3.47 26.86 -11.69
CA GLY A 271 2.31 27.72 -11.41
C GLY A 271 1.31 27.82 -12.57
N ASP A 272 1.40 26.95 -13.58
CA ASP A 272 0.43 26.87 -14.66
C ASP A 272 -0.68 25.86 -14.33
N TRP A 273 -1.80 26.40 -13.83
CA TRP A 273 -3.01 25.65 -13.48
C TRP A 273 -4.06 25.68 -14.59
N SER A 274 -3.76 26.31 -15.73
CA SER A 274 -4.75 26.66 -16.76
C SER A 274 -4.96 25.58 -17.82
N SER A 275 -4.19 24.50 -17.79
CA SER A 275 -4.22 23.50 -18.85
C SER A 275 -5.44 22.59 -18.80
N ALA A 276 -6.02 22.31 -19.97
CA ALA A 276 -7.09 21.34 -20.14
C ALA A 276 -6.71 19.97 -19.56
N CYS A 277 -7.62 19.38 -18.78
CA CYS A 277 -7.45 18.04 -18.23
C CYS A 277 -7.21 17.04 -19.37
N ALA A 278 -6.14 16.26 -19.28
CA ALA A 278 -5.82 15.22 -20.27
C ALA A 278 -6.80 14.04 -20.26
N GLY A 279 -7.73 14.03 -19.30
CA GLY A 279 -8.67 12.94 -19.05
C GLY A 279 -8.04 11.78 -18.27
N ASP A 280 -8.92 10.99 -17.67
CA ASP A 280 -8.64 9.83 -16.85
C ASP A 280 -9.05 8.57 -17.61
N VAL A 281 -8.44 7.43 -17.28
CA VAL A 281 -8.70 6.16 -17.94
C VAL A 281 -8.86 5.06 -16.91
N LEU A 282 -9.67 4.05 -17.23
CA LEU A 282 -9.77 2.85 -16.41
C LEU A 282 -8.43 2.12 -16.40
N PHE A 283 -8.01 1.65 -15.23
CA PHE A 283 -6.84 0.80 -15.05
C PHE A 283 -7.08 -0.14 -13.87
N THR A 284 -6.35 -1.25 -13.79
CA THR A 284 -6.44 -2.12 -12.61
C THR A 284 -5.42 -1.69 -11.57
N SER A 285 -5.91 -1.53 -10.34
CA SER A 285 -5.05 -1.34 -9.16
C SER A 285 -4.73 -2.64 -8.43
N ARG A 286 -5.21 -3.80 -8.91
CA ARG A 286 -5.03 -5.10 -8.26
C ARG A 286 -3.62 -5.65 -8.50
N ALA A 287 -2.82 -5.72 -7.43
CA ALA A 287 -1.45 -6.26 -7.45
C ALA A 287 -1.38 -7.67 -8.05
N GLY A 288 -2.32 -8.54 -7.66
CA GLY A 288 -2.36 -9.91 -8.12
C GLY A 288 -2.47 -10.06 -9.64
N LEU A 289 -3.09 -9.10 -10.35
CA LEU A 289 -3.24 -9.15 -11.80
C LEU A 289 -1.99 -8.64 -12.52
N TRP A 290 -1.41 -7.53 -12.08
CA TRP A 290 -0.20 -6.96 -12.71
C TRP A 290 1.06 -7.77 -12.40
N ASP A 291 1.19 -8.35 -11.21
CA ASP A 291 2.39 -9.10 -10.79
C ASP A 291 2.33 -10.60 -11.14
N ALA A 292 1.26 -11.07 -11.80
CA ALA A 292 1.06 -12.48 -12.11
C ALA A 292 2.19 -13.03 -13.01
N PHE A 293 2.99 -13.95 -12.47
CA PHE A 293 4.11 -14.52 -13.21
C PHE A 293 3.67 -15.51 -14.30
N THR A 294 2.52 -16.15 -14.12
CA THR A 294 1.97 -17.14 -15.06
C THR A 294 0.55 -16.78 -15.47
N SER A 295 0.18 -17.14 -16.69
CA SER A 295 -1.17 -16.92 -17.21
C SER A 295 -2.24 -17.68 -16.40
N ALA A 296 -1.89 -18.84 -15.84
CA ALA A 296 -2.77 -19.59 -14.94
C ALA A 296 -3.05 -18.84 -13.62
N ARG A 297 -2.03 -18.22 -13.01
CA ARG A 297 -2.21 -17.40 -11.81
C ARG A 297 -3.02 -16.15 -12.12
N TRP A 298 -2.76 -15.50 -13.25
CA TRP A 298 -3.53 -14.36 -13.72
C TRP A 298 -5.01 -14.71 -13.87
N ALA A 299 -5.33 -15.81 -14.56
CA ALA A 299 -6.71 -16.24 -14.78
C ALA A 299 -7.43 -16.57 -13.46
N ALA A 300 -6.77 -17.29 -12.55
CA ALA A 300 -7.36 -17.62 -11.25
C ALA A 300 -7.75 -16.37 -10.44
N ILE A 301 -6.94 -15.32 -10.50
CA ILE A 301 -7.22 -14.04 -9.83
C ILE A 301 -8.32 -13.28 -10.58
N ALA A 302 -8.26 -13.21 -11.92
CA ALA A 302 -9.25 -12.54 -12.74
C ALA A 302 -10.66 -13.15 -12.62
N GLU A 303 -10.76 -14.45 -12.35
CA GLU A 303 -12.03 -15.16 -12.12
C GLU A 303 -12.51 -15.06 -10.68
N GLY A 304 -11.58 -15.04 -9.71
CA GLY A 304 -11.89 -15.16 -8.29
C GLY A 304 -12.00 -13.84 -7.50
N GLU A 305 -11.43 -12.75 -8.02
CA GLU A 305 -11.30 -11.48 -7.28
C GLU A 305 -11.87 -10.28 -8.08
N ASP A 306 -12.24 -9.20 -7.38
CA ASP A 306 -12.58 -7.93 -8.04
C ASP A 306 -11.32 -7.38 -8.73
N PRO A 307 -11.32 -7.10 -10.04
CA PRO A 307 -10.14 -6.60 -10.74
C PRO A 307 -9.70 -5.20 -10.28
N LEU A 308 -10.47 -4.50 -9.43
CA LEU A 308 -10.20 -3.11 -9.01
C LEU A 308 -9.98 -2.19 -10.21
N PHE A 309 -10.80 -2.40 -11.23
CA PHE A 309 -10.71 -1.73 -12.51
C PHE A 309 -11.58 -0.46 -12.49
N ASP A 310 -10.95 0.68 -12.23
CA ASP A 310 -11.64 1.96 -12.01
C ASP A 310 -10.79 3.13 -12.53
N TYR A 311 -11.39 4.31 -12.63
CA TYR A 311 -10.73 5.56 -12.99
C TYR A 311 -9.83 6.03 -11.82
N SER A 312 -8.67 6.60 -12.12
CA SER A 312 -7.70 7.03 -11.10
C SER A 312 -8.22 8.12 -10.16
N LEU A 313 -9.14 8.98 -10.61
CA LEU A 313 -9.77 10.05 -9.84
C LEU A 313 -11.06 9.58 -9.13
N ALA A 314 -11.77 8.60 -9.65
CA ALA A 314 -12.98 8.04 -9.03
C ALA A 314 -12.67 7.14 -7.81
N SER A 315 -11.40 6.74 -7.67
CA SER A 315 -10.96 5.72 -6.73
C SER A 315 -10.84 6.18 -5.27
N ARG A 316 -11.32 7.38 -4.89
CA ARG A 316 -11.63 7.65 -3.46
C ARG A 316 -12.71 6.69 -2.93
N GLN A 317 -13.46 6.04 -3.82
CA GLN A 317 -14.30 4.89 -3.48
C GLN A 317 -13.51 3.61 -3.18
N LEU A 318 -12.25 3.45 -3.61
CA LEU A 318 -11.38 2.35 -3.20
C LEU A 318 -11.03 2.44 -1.71
N ALA A 319 -10.84 3.65 -1.17
CA ALA A 319 -10.76 3.86 0.28
C ALA A 319 -12.06 3.44 1.01
N LYS A 320 -13.19 3.39 0.28
CA LYS A 320 -14.48 2.84 0.73
C LYS A 320 -14.68 1.36 0.34
N ARG A 321 -13.71 0.68 -0.28
CA ARG A 321 -13.81 -0.73 -0.71
C ARG A 321 -13.04 -1.69 0.21
N ASP A 322 -12.61 -1.23 1.38
CA ASP A 322 -12.02 -2.08 2.44
C ASP A 322 -10.85 -2.94 1.94
N LEU A 323 -9.95 -2.35 1.14
CA LEU A 323 -8.81 -3.02 0.50
C LEU A 323 -7.54 -2.94 1.37
N SER A 324 -6.82 -4.05 1.47
CA SER A 324 -5.46 -4.10 2.03
C SER A 324 -4.47 -3.46 1.07
N VAL A 325 -3.44 -2.75 1.56
CA VAL A 325 -2.35 -2.23 0.71
C VAL A 325 -1.65 -3.35 -0.05
N ALA A 326 -1.64 -4.58 0.47
CA ALA A 326 -1.03 -5.71 -0.23
C ALA A 326 -1.81 -6.12 -1.50
N GLU A 327 -3.10 -5.78 -1.58
CA GLU A 327 -3.96 -6.04 -2.74
C GLU A 327 -3.82 -4.95 -3.80
N VAL A 328 -3.32 -3.77 -3.42
CA VAL A 328 -3.12 -2.63 -4.31
C VAL A 328 -1.68 -2.59 -4.80
N ASP A 329 -1.48 -2.48 -6.12
CA ASP A 329 -0.14 -2.51 -6.69
C ASP A 329 0.66 -1.22 -6.44
N GLU A 330 1.98 -1.33 -6.60
CA GLU A 330 2.92 -0.23 -6.37
C GLU A 330 2.62 1.02 -7.25
N PHE A 331 2.18 0.81 -8.49
CA PHE A 331 1.85 1.88 -9.42
C PHE A 331 0.65 2.68 -8.91
N ALA A 332 -0.44 2.00 -8.57
CA ALA A 332 -1.65 2.62 -8.06
C ALA A 332 -1.39 3.40 -6.77
N LEU A 333 -0.66 2.81 -5.82
CA LEU A 333 -0.30 3.48 -4.56
C LEU A 333 0.51 4.76 -4.79
N HIS A 334 1.38 4.77 -5.81
CA HIS A 334 2.17 5.95 -6.17
C HIS A 334 1.29 7.08 -6.72
N LEU A 335 0.36 6.76 -7.63
CA LEU A 335 -0.59 7.75 -8.15
C LEU A 335 -1.49 8.28 -7.03
N TYR A 336 -2.00 7.40 -6.17
CA TYR A 336 -2.85 7.77 -5.04
C TYR A 336 -2.13 8.63 -4.01
N SER A 337 -0.83 8.43 -3.81
CA SER A 337 -0.03 9.26 -2.88
C SER A 337 0.06 10.70 -3.39
N LEU A 338 0.19 10.89 -4.70
CA LEU A 338 0.13 12.22 -5.34
C LEU A 338 -1.25 12.87 -5.18
N MET A 339 -2.32 12.10 -5.38
CA MET A 339 -3.68 12.63 -5.48
C MET A 339 -4.37 12.82 -4.12
N TRP A 340 -4.10 11.95 -3.15
CA TRP A 340 -4.78 11.91 -1.85
C TRP A 340 -3.85 12.17 -0.67
N GLY A 341 -2.54 12.31 -0.93
CA GLY A 341 -1.51 12.43 0.09
C GLY A 341 -0.95 11.08 0.55
N ALA A 342 0.35 11.04 0.82
CA ALA A 342 1.06 9.86 1.28
C ALA A 342 0.46 9.30 2.59
N ASP A 343 0.11 10.17 3.54
CA ASP A 343 -0.48 9.77 4.83
C ASP A 343 -1.80 8.99 4.66
N THR A 344 -2.62 9.38 3.68
CA THR A 344 -3.89 8.70 3.37
C THR A 344 -3.63 7.29 2.82
N VAL A 345 -2.65 7.13 1.92
CA VAL A 345 -2.29 5.83 1.34
C VAL A 345 -1.57 4.94 2.36
N GLU A 346 -0.75 5.54 3.22
CA GLU A 346 0.00 4.87 4.27
C GLU A 346 -0.87 4.47 5.47
N SER A 347 -1.97 5.18 5.72
CA SER A 347 -2.98 4.78 6.71
C SER A 347 -3.53 3.38 6.47
N CYS A 348 -3.46 2.89 5.23
CA CYS A 348 -3.86 1.55 4.81
C CYS A 348 -2.77 0.48 5.03
N THR A 349 -1.53 0.86 5.39
CA THR A 349 -0.44 -0.08 5.74
C THR A 349 -0.58 -0.52 7.20
N GLY A 350 -0.33 -1.79 7.53
CA GLY A 350 -0.56 -2.30 8.89
C GLY A 350 0.22 -1.58 10.01
N ILE A 351 -0.29 -1.62 11.25
CA ILE A 351 0.28 -0.94 12.43
C ILE A 351 1.79 -1.21 12.59
N GLY A 352 2.22 -2.46 12.40
CA GLY A 352 3.63 -2.85 12.50
C GLY A 352 4.55 -2.12 11.52
N PHE A 353 4.10 -1.88 10.29
CA PHE A 353 4.86 -1.13 9.29
C PHE A 353 5.10 0.31 9.76
N GLN A 354 4.08 0.95 10.31
CA GLN A 354 4.15 2.31 10.82
C GLN A 354 5.07 2.44 12.04
N ILE A 355 5.06 1.45 12.94
CA ILE A 355 6.00 1.39 14.07
C ILE A 355 7.45 1.29 13.56
N VAL A 356 7.72 0.34 12.66
CA VAL A 356 9.07 0.12 12.08
C VAL A 356 9.57 1.39 11.39
N ARG A 357 8.73 1.99 10.54
CA ARG A 357 9.02 3.25 9.84
C ARG A 357 9.44 4.34 10.81
N ARG A 358 8.57 4.68 11.77
CA ARG A 358 8.78 5.82 12.67
C ARG A 358 9.99 5.63 13.58
N LEU A 359 10.23 4.41 14.07
CA LEU A 359 11.43 4.11 14.86
C LEU A 359 12.70 4.28 14.02
N ALA A 360 12.73 3.72 12.80
CA ALA A 360 13.89 3.81 11.92
C ALA A 360 14.18 5.25 11.46
N GLN A 361 13.14 6.03 11.15
CA GLN A 361 13.25 7.46 10.83
C GLN A 361 13.86 8.28 11.98
N ARG A 362 13.68 7.84 13.22
CA ARG A 362 14.25 8.49 14.41
C ARG A 362 15.61 7.90 14.82
N GLY A 363 16.24 7.12 13.93
CA GLY A 363 17.59 6.60 14.10
C GLY A 363 17.68 5.29 14.88
N ALA A 364 16.56 4.62 15.16
CA ALA A 364 16.61 3.30 15.78
C ALA A 364 17.08 2.24 14.78
N LYS A 365 17.89 1.27 15.25
CA LYS A 365 18.09 0.00 14.56
C LYS A 365 16.89 -0.90 14.87
N VAL A 366 16.17 -1.35 13.84
CA VAL A 366 14.92 -2.09 13.97
C VAL A 366 15.07 -3.48 13.36
N PHE A 367 14.90 -4.52 14.18
CA PHE A 367 14.68 -5.88 13.69
C PHE A 367 13.19 -6.07 13.41
N ALA A 368 12.79 -5.95 12.14
CA ALA A 368 11.42 -6.05 11.71
C ALA A 368 11.07 -7.50 11.35
N THR A 369 10.02 -8.05 11.97
CA THR A 369 9.66 -9.46 11.80
C THR A 369 8.37 -9.65 11.04
N THR A 370 8.33 -10.60 10.10
CA THR A 370 7.12 -11.00 9.38
C THR A 370 7.21 -12.47 8.97
N ARG A 371 6.08 -13.15 8.78
CA ARG A 371 6.03 -14.54 8.30
C ARG A 371 6.24 -14.67 6.79
N SER A 372 5.93 -13.61 6.05
CA SER A 372 5.98 -13.60 4.58
C SER A 372 7.16 -12.77 4.12
N GLU A 373 8.10 -13.44 3.46
CA GLU A 373 9.25 -12.80 2.81
C GLU A 373 8.78 -11.81 1.75
N GLU A 374 7.80 -12.18 0.91
CA GLU A 374 7.19 -11.28 -0.08
C GLU A 374 6.64 -9.99 0.57
N LYS A 375 5.92 -10.09 1.70
CA LYS A 375 5.43 -8.90 2.43
C LYS A 375 6.60 -8.08 2.99
N ALA A 376 7.70 -8.71 3.41
CA ALA A 376 8.91 -8.02 3.85
C ALA A 376 9.56 -7.24 2.71
N GLU A 377 9.67 -7.84 1.53
CA GLU A 377 10.27 -7.22 0.35
C GLU A 377 9.45 -6.02 -0.13
N LYS A 378 8.13 -6.18 -0.24
CA LYS A 378 7.21 -5.08 -0.57
C LYS A 378 7.32 -3.93 0.45
N ALA A 379 7.38 -4.25 1.74
CA ALA A 379 7.55 -3.24 2.78
C ALA A 379 8.93 -2.54 2.69
N ARG A 380 10.00 -3.30 2.42
CA ARG A 380 11.36 -2.76 2.22
C ARG A 380 11.41 -1.80 1.03
N ASP A 381 10.83 -2.19 -0.09
CA ASP A 381 10.84 -1.38 -1.31
C ASP A 381 9.98 -0.13 -1.14
N ALA A 382 8.81 -0.26 -0.49
CA ALA A 382 7.98 0.89 -0.13
C ALA A 382 8.73 1.87 0.79
N LEU A 383 9.43 1.39 1.83
CA LEU A 383 10.20 2.24 2.74
C LEU A 383 11.37 2.92 2.01
N LYS A 384 12.11 2.20 1.16
CA LYS A 384 13.21 2.78 0.37
C LYS A 384 12.73 3.86 -0.60
N THR A 385 11.61 3.60 -1.29
CA THR A 385 11.07 4.54 -2.27
C THR A 385 10.43 5.75 -1.60
N ARG A 386 9.69 5.57 -0.50
CA ARG A 386 8.91 6.65 0.13
C ARG A 386 9.69 7.40 1.20
N HIS A 387 10.57 6.73 1.94
CA HIS A 387 11.29 7.28 3.10
C HIS A 387 12.81 7.15 2.95
N PRO A 388 13.42 7.93 2.03
CA PRO A 388 14.87 7.90 1.79
C PRO A 388 15.66 8.49 2.96
N ASP A 389 14.97 9.17 3.88
CA ASP A 389 15.47 9.68 5.15
C ASP A 389 15.81 8.57 6.15
N ILE A 390 15.30 7.35 5.94
CA ILE A 390 15.67 6.19 6.74
C ILE A 390 17.07 5.71 6.31
N PRO A 391 18.06 5.66 7.23
CA PRO A 391 19.40 5.21 6.89
C PRO A 391 19.42 3.78 6.32
N ALA A 392 20.27 3.55 5.32
CA ALA A 392 20.51 2.21 4.80
C ALA A 392 21.02 1.29 5.93
N GLY A 393 20.35 0.15 6.14
CA GLY A 393 20.66 -0.78 7.22
C GLY A 393 20.04 -0.46 8.57
N ALA A 394 19.25 0.61 8.70
CA ALA A 394 18.48 0.88 9.93
C ALA A 394 17.41 -0.18 10.21
N ILE A 395 16.92 -0.87 9.18
CA ILE A 395 15.90 -1.92 9.29
C ILE A 395 16.47 -3.24 8.78
N GLU A 396 16.39 -4.25 9.62
CA GLU A 396 16.78 -5.61 9.31
C GLU A 396 15.56 -6.53 9.38
N TRP A 397 15.23 -7.19 8.27
CA TRP A 397 14.04 -8.02 8.16
C TRP A 397 14.34 -9.47 8.51
N LEU A 398 13.62 -10.02 9.49
CA LEU A 398 13.80 -11.39 9.97
C LEU A 398 12.50 -12.20 9.78
N PRO A 399 12.51 -13.28 8.99
CA PRO A 399 11.36 -14.16 8.86
C PRO A 399 11.04 -14.82 10.21
N LEU A 400 9.86 -14.57 10.77
CA LEU A 400 9.46 -15.10 12.07
C LEU A 400 7.99 -15.49 12.08
N ASP A 401 7.73 -16.76 12.36
CA ASP A 401 6.42 -17.28 12.72
C ASP A 401 6.38 -17.57 14.23
N LEU A 402 5.53 -16.85 14.95
CA LEU A 402 5.34 -17.01 16.39
C LEU A 402 4.67 -18.34 16.77
N THR A 403 4.24 -19.13 15.79
CA THR A 403 3.73 -20.49 16.01
C THR A 403 4.82 -21.55 15.90
N ASN A 404 6.02 -21.20 15.43
CA ASN A 404 7.14 -22.13 15.24
C ASN A 404 8.25 -21.89 16.29
N LEU A 405 8.38 -22.83 17.25
CA LEU A 405 9.31 -22.73 18.38
C LEU A 405 10.79 -22.71 17.96
N GLN A 406 11.13 -23.48 16.93
CA GLN A 406 12.47 -23.52 16.38
C GLN A 406 12.82 -22.16 15.76
N ARG A 407 11.94 -21.62 14.92
CA ARG A 407 12.17 -20.33 14.27
C ARG A 407 12.27 -19.18 15.28
N ILE A 408 11.46 -19.19 16.33
CA ILE A 408 11.59 -18.22 17.44
C ILE A 408 12.99 -18.30 18.06
N SER A 409 13.49 -19.52 18.31
CA SER A 409 14.81 -19.72 18.93
C SER A 409 15.95 -19.27 18.00
N GLU A 410 15.89 -19.59 16.71
CA GLU A 410 16.86 -19.17 15.69
C GLU A 410 16.92 -17.64 15.55
N VAL A 411 15.76 -16.99 15.38
CA VAL A 411 15.67 -15.54 15.22
C VAL A 411 16.15 -14.81 16.47
N SER A 412 15.86 -15.36 17.66
CA SER A 412 16.33 -14.77 18.92
C SER A 412 17.86 -14.83 19.05
N GLU A 413 18.47 -15.93 18.62
CA GLU A 413 19.93 -16.04 18.61
C GLU A 413 20.55 -15.13 17.54
N GLU A 414 19.92 -15.02 16.38
CA GLU A 414 20.34 -14.09 15.33
C GLU A 414 20.34 -12.63 15.83
N ILE A 415 19.26 -12.19 16.49
CA ILE A 415 19.20 -10.86 17.12
C ILE A 415 20.30 -10.69 18.16
N ARG A 416 20.50 -11.68 19.06
CA ARG A 416 21.53 -11.63 20.10
C ARG A 416 22.96 -11.60 19.54
N SER A 417 23.19 -12.20 18.38
CA SER A 417 24.49 -12.15 17.70
C SER A 417 24.75 -10.83 16.97
N LYS A 418 23.68 -10.13 16.54
CA LYS A 418 23.75 -8.91 15.73
C LYS A 418 23.54 -7.61 16.52
N ALA A 419 23.22 -7.71 17.80
CA ALA A 419 22.98 -6.55 18.66
C ALA A 419 23.50 -6.77 20.08
N ASP A 420 24.16 -5.74 20.60
CA ASP A 420 24.67 -5.72 21.97
C ASP A 420 23.66 -5.24 23.02
N ARG A 421 22.56 -4.64 22.56
CA ARG A 421 21.47 -4.11 23.39
C ARG A 421 20.10 -4.29 22.73
N LEU A 422 19.05 -4.34 23.53
CA LEU A 422 17.66 -4.32 23.11
C LEU A 422 16.85 -3.40 24.04
N ASP A 423 16.48 -2.23 23.52
CA ASP A 423 15.77 -1.19 24.27
C ASP A 423 14.25 -1.39 24.27
N VAL A 424 13.70 -1.81 23.14
CA VAL A 424 12.25 -1.98 22.98
C VAL A 424 11.95 -3.31 22.30
N LEU A 425 11.06 -4.09 22.92
CA LEU A 425 10.43 -5.26 22.31
C LEU A 425 8.94 -4.99 22.12
N VAL A 426 8.44 -5.05 20.89
CA VAL A 426 7.02 -4.82 20.58
C VAL A 426 6.36 -6.10 20.09
N HIS A 427 5.52 -6.70 20.93
CA HIS A 427 4.63 -7.79 20.56
C HIS A 427 3.39 -7.26 19.86
N ASN A 428 3.54 -6.89 18.59
CA ASN A 428 2.45 -6.34 17.76
C ASN A 428 1.65 -7.43 17.01
N ALA A 429 2.26 -8.57 16.71
CA ALA A 429 1.65 -9.60 15.88
C ALA A 429 0.33 -10.12 16.48
N ALA A 430 -0.68 -10.29 15.63
CA ALA A 430 -1.98 -10.82 16.01
C ALA A 430 -2.57 -11.63 14.84
N THR A 431 -3.48 -12.55 15.17
CA THR A 431 -4.28 -13.29 14.19
C THR A 431 -5.73 -13.28 14.67
N ALA A 432 -6.66 -13.28 13.72
CA ALA A 432 -8.07 -13.51 13.97
C ALA A 432 -8.54 -14.58 12.97
N THR A 433 -9.17 -15.67 13.43
CA THR A 433 -9.67 -16.74 12.54
C THR A 433 -11.13 -17.07 12.83
N PRO A 434 -11.91 -17.52 11.82
CA PRO A 434 -13.33 -17.88 11.95
C PRO A 434 -13.60 -19.08 12.84
N VAL A 435 -12.60 -19.96 12.97
CA VAL A 435 -12.73 -21.25 13.62
C VAL A 435 -11.55 -21.50 14.54
N HIS A 436 -11.81 -22.33 15.55
CA HIS A 436 -10.80 -22.95 16.39
C HIS A 436 -9.83 -23.77 15.52
N GLN A 437 -8.55 -23.46 15.61
CA GLN A 437 -7.48 -24.15 14.88
C GLN A 437 -6.34 -24.42 15.85
N LEU A 438 -5.83 -25.66 15.84
CA LEU A 438 -4.63 -26.01 16.59
C LEU A 438 -3.40 -25.88 15.70
N VAL A 439 -2.33 -25.30 16.24
CA VAL A 439 -0.98 -25.35 15.69
C VAL A 439 -0.34 -26.65 16.16
N ASP A 440 0.05 -27.50 15.21
CA ASP A 440 0.71 -28.79 15.45
C ASP A 440 -0.01 -29.71 16.44
N GLY A 441 -1.33 -29.54 16.58
CA GLY A 441 -2.14 -30.26 17.58
C GLY A 441 -1.90 -29.83 19.04
N ARG A 442 -1.11 -28.78 19.28
CA ARG A 442 -0.65 -28.36 20.62
C ARG A 442 -1.51 -27.24 21.19
N TRP A 443 -1.58 -26.12 20.49
CA TRP A 443 -2.18 -24.89 21.00
C TRP A 443 -3.12 -24.27 20.00
N GLU A 444 -4.18 -23.66 20.51
CA GLU A 444 -5.09 -22.84 19.74
C GLU A 444 -4.32 -21.65 19.14
N LYS A 445 -4.57 -21.37 17.85
CA LYS A 445 -3.78 -20.46 17.03
C LYS A 445 -3.72 -19.04 17.57
N HIS A 446 -4.80 -18.49 18.13
CA HIS A 446 -4.78 -17.16 18.74
C HIS A 446 -3.93 -17.13 20.01
N MET A 447 -4.03 -18.16 20.85
CA MET A 447 -3.18 -18.33 22.04
C MET A 447 -1.70 -18.52 21.67
N ALA A 448 -1.42 -19.31 20.64
CA ALA A 448 -0.07 -19.54 20.13
C ALA A 448 0.59 -18.22 19.71
N VAL A 449 -0.12 -17.40 18.92
CA VAL A 449 0.42 -16.13 18.40
C VAL A 449 0.45 -15.01 19.47
N SER A 450 -0.56 -14.92 20.33
CA SER A 450 -0.71 -13.78 21.25
C SER A 450 -0.09 -14.00 22.62
N VAL A 451 0.19 -15.25 23.02
CA VAL A 451 0.70 -15.60 24.35
C VAL A 451 1.95 -16.47 24.25
N VAL A 452 1.86 -17.67 23.67
CA VAL A 452 2.93 -18.68 23.74
C VAL A 452 4.19 -18.22 23.00
N GLY A 453 4.04 -17.76 21.75
CA GLY A 453 5.14 -17.23 20.95
C GLY A 453 5.81 -16.02 21.60
N PRO A 454 5.06 -14.98 22.00
CA PRO A 454 5.58 -13.84 22.77
C PRO A 454 6.30 -14.25 24.07
N PHE A 455 5.77 -15.22 24.81
CA PHE A 455 6.39 -15.74 26.03
C PHE A 455 7.77 -16.34 25.74
N LEU A 456 7.86 -17.23 24.75
CA LEU A 456 9.14 -17.83 24.34
C LEU A 456 10.11 -16.78 23.80
N LEU A 457 9.65 -15.89 22.92
CA LEU A 457 10.48 -14.84 22.31
C LEU A 457 11.05 -13.91 23.39
N THR A 458 10.23 -13.47 24.35
CA THR A 458 10.70 -12.67 25.48
C THR A 458 11.71 -13.44 26.33
N ASN A 459 11.46 -14.71 26.64
CA ASN A 459 12.41 -15.53 27.41
C ASN A 459 13.77 -15.67 26.71
N ARG A 460 13.77 -15.91 25.39
CA ARG A 460 15.01 -16.04 24.59
C ARG A 460 15.79 -14.74 24.47
N LEU A 461 15.10 -13.60 24.46
CA LEU A 461 15.70 -12.27 24.42
C LEU A 461 15.98 -11.69 25.82
N LEU A 462 15.55 -12.36 26.90
CA LEU A 462 15.69 -11.90 28.27
C LEU A 462 17.14 -11.57 28.66
N PRO A 463 18.17 -12.36 28.28
CA PRO A 463 19.57 -11.99 28.57
C PRO A 463 19.97 -10.63 27.98
N LEU A 464 19.51 -10.32 26.77
CA LEU A 464 19.82 -9.08 26.09
C LEU A 464 19.07 -7.91 26.74
N LEU A 465 17.79 -8.09 27.05
CA LEU A 465 16.97 -7.10 27.78
C LEU A 465 17.56 -6.79 29.16
N GLN A 466 17.98 -7.81 29.91
CA GLN A 466 18.63 -7.66 31.22
C GLN A 466 19.99 -6.96 31.11
N LYS A 467 20.81 -7.34 30.11
CA LYS A 467 22.09 -6.67 29.82
C LYS A 467 21.87 -5.19 29.57
N THR A 468 20.88 -4.83 28.75
CA THR A 468 20.54 -3.44 28.44
C THR A 468 20.00 -2.69 29.65
N ALA A 469 19.10 -3.30 30.42
CA ALA A 469 18.49 -2.67 31.59
C ALA A 469 19.50 -2.29 32.69
N LYS A 470 20.66 -2.97 32.73
CA LYS A 470 21.76 -2.66 33.64
C LYS A 470 22.68 -1.55 33.15
N MET A 471 22.53 -1.08 31.91
CA MET A 471 23.36 0.00 31.36
C MET A 471 22.92 1.36 31.93
N PRO A 472 23.86 2.29 32.21
CA PRO A 472 23.52 3.63 32.68
C PRO A 472 22.60 4.37 31.71
N GLY A 473 21.50 4.93 32.21
CA GLY A 473 20.54 5.70 31.42
C GLY A 473 19.70 4.88 30.43
N ALA A 474 19.73 3.54 30.51
CA ALA A 474 18.89 2.70 29.65
C ALA A 474 17.41 2.78 30.02
N ASP A 475 16.56 2.79 29.00
CA ASP A 475 15.11 2.73 29.12
C ASP A 475 14.60 1.52 28.36
N VAL A 476 14.43 0.40 29.07
CA VAL A 476 14.01 -0.87 28.46
C VAL A 476 12.52 -1.09 28.64
N ARG A 477 11.82 -1.36 27.52
CA ARG A 477 10.36 -1.54 27.49
C ARG A 477 9.94 -2.75 26.66
N ILE A 478 8.92 -3.46 27.14
CA ILE A 478 8.23 -4.55 26.44
C ILE A 478 6.80 -4.08 26.25
N VAL A 479 6.37 -3.91 25.00
CA VAL A 479 5.04 -3.41 24.64
C VAL A 479 4.22 -4.55 24.05
N THR A 480 3.14 -4.93 24.71
CA THR A 480 2.24 -6.02 24.29
C THR A 480 0.94 -5.45 23.72
N CYS A 481 0.63 -5.82 22.47
CA CYS A 481 -0.59 -5.38 21.79
C CYS A 481 -1.80 -6.26 22.14
N SER A 482 -2.70 -5.71 22.96
CA SER A 482 -4.01 -6.25 23.29
C SER A 482 -5.11 -5.70 22.36
N SER A 483 -6.36 -5.75 22.80
CA SER A 483 -7.55 -5.23 22.16
C SER A 483 -8.54 -4.73 23.22
N ASN A 484 -9.54 -3.95 22.83
CA ASN A 484 -10.71 -3.73 23.68
C ASN A 484 -11.68 -4.93 23.66
N ALA A 485 -11.43 -5.94 22.84
CA ALA A 485 -12.27 -7.11 22.70
C ALA A 485 -12.59 -7.83 24.04
N PRO A 486 -11.63 -8.05 24.97
CA PRO A 486 -11.95 -8.60 26.29
C PRO A 486 -13.02 -7.80 27.04
N GLN A 487 -12.95 -6.45 27.00
CA GLN A 487 -13.90 -5.56 27.67
C GLN A 487 -15.30 -5.59 27.05
N VAL A 488 -15.38 -5.87 25.74
CA VAL A 488 -16.62 -5.82 24.96
C VAL A 488 -17.33 -7.17 24.93
N PHE A 489 -16.57 -8.26 24.78
CA PHE A 489 -17.12 -9.58 24.46
C PHE A 489 -17.10 -10.57 25.62
N LEU A 490 -16.29 -10.34 26.66
CA LEU A 490 -16.27 -11.20 27.85
C LEU A 490 -17.12 -10.58 28.97
N PRO A 491 -18.02 -11.36 29.60
CA PRO A 491 -18.59 -11.00 30.89
C PRO A 491 -17.50 -10.71 31.92
N LYS A 492 -17.77 -9.80 32.87
CA LYS A 492 -16.82 -9.44 33.93
C LYS A 492 -16.37 -10.64 34.76
N ASP A 493 -17.24 -11.63 34.91
CA ASP A 493 -17.09 -12.89 35.65
C ASP A 493 -16.82 -14.09 34.74
N TYR A 494 -16.36 -13.86 33.50
CA TYR A 494 -16.10 -14.93 32.54
C TYR A 494 -15.13 -15.98 33.11
N PRO A 495 -15.47 -17.27 33.09
CA PRO A 495 -14.65 -18.29 33.73
C PRO A 495 -13.46 -18.66 32.84
N LEU A 496 -12.37 -17.87 32.90
CA LEU A 496 -11.10 -18.29 32.33
C LEU A 496 -10.63 -19.61 32.96
N ARG A 497 -9.93 -20.41 32.17
CA ARG A 497 -9.38 -21.71 32.57
C ARG A 497 -7.86 -21.73 32.47
N PHE A 498 -7.21 -20.59 32.68
CA PHE A 498 -5.77 -20.49 32.56
C PHE A 498 -5.02 -21.33 33.60
N ASP A 499 -5.69 -21.75 34.67
CA ASP A 499 -5.21 -22.72 35.66
C ASP A 499 -5.33 -24.20 35.22
N SER A 500 -5.74 -24.47 33.98
CA SER A 500 -5.83 -25.83 33.42
C SER A 500 -4.83 -26.06 32.29
N PRO A 501 -4.23 -27.26 32.16
CA PRO A 501 -3.42 -27.61 30.99
C PRO A 501 -4.17 -27.47 29.66
N SER A 502 -5.50 -27.57 29.66
CA SER A 502 -6.30 -27.36 28.45
C SER A 502 -6.40 -25.89 28.03
N ALA A 503 -5.95 -24.93 28.84
CA ALA A 503 -6.08 -23.49 28.62
C ALA A 503 -5.58 -23.03 27.25
N LEU A 504 -4.50 -23.64 26.77
CA LEU A 504 -3.84 -23.22 25.55
C LEU A 504 -4.42 -23.90 24.32
N ALA A 505 -4.98 -25.11 24.46
CA ALA A 505 -5.57 -25.89 23.36
C ALA A 505 -7.09 -25.68 23.23
N ALA A 506 -7.80 -25.50 24.34
CA ALA A 506 -9.25 -25.30 24.44
C ALA A 506 -9.53 -24.10 25.36
N SER A 507 -9.08 -22.93 24.92
CA SER A 507 -9.04 -21.68 25.70
C SER A 507 -10.42 -21.14 26.07
N VAL A 508 -11.44 -21.40 25.25
CA VAL A 508 -12.81 -20.94 25.48
C VAL A 508 -13.57 -21.98 26.31
N SER A 509 -13.95 -21.59 27.52
CA SER A 509 -14.66 -22.45 28.47
C SER A 509 -16.15 -22.51 28.18
N THR A 510 -16.74 -21.37 27.84
CA THR A 510 -18.14 -21.23 27.45
C THR A 510 -18.30 -20.12 26.42
N TYR A 511 -19.25 -20.28 25.50
CA TYR A 511 -19.67 -19.22 24.60
C TYR A 511 -20.87 -18.49 25.21
N PRO A 512 -20.81 -17.17 25.46
CA PRO A 512 -21.98 -16.42 25.93
C PRO A 512 -23.16 -16.59 24.97
N TRP A 513 -24.36 -16.83 25.50
CA TRP A 513 -25.53 -17.29 24.74
C TRP A 513 -25.93 -16.35 23.58
N HIS A 514 -25.78 -15.04 23.76
CA HIS A 514 -26.06 -14.02 22.74
C HIS A 514 -25.07 -14.03 21.57
N TRP A 515 -23.80 -14.41 21.79
CA TRP A 515 -22.78 -14.47 20.74
C TRP A 515 -22.81 -15.79 19.96
N ARG A 516 -23.40 -16.85 20.52
CA ARG A 516 -23.51 -18.18 19.91
C ARG A 516 -24.39 -18.21 18.66
N PHE A 517 -25.35 -17.30 18.55
CA PHE A 517 -26.30 -17.23 17.42
C PHE A 517 -26.17 -15.97 16.57
N LEU A 518 -25.91 -14.79 17.15
CA LEU A 518 -25.80 -13.54 16.37
C LEU A 518 -24.36 -13.22 15.93
N GLY A 519 -23.34 -13.60 16.71
CA GLY A 519 -21.95 -13.20 16.47
C GLY A 519 -21.38 -13.67 15.13
N ARG A 520 -21.76 -14.88 14.72
CA ARG A 520 -21.28 -15.53 13.48
C ARG A 520 -21.80 -14.88 12.20
N PHE A 521 -22.88 -14.09 12.28
CA PHE A 521 -23.41 -13.30 11.17
C PHE A 521 -22.89 -11.85 11.16
N VAL A 522 -22.31 -11.39 12.28
CA VAL A 522 -21.81 -10.02 12.45
C VAL A 522 -20.29 -9.95 12.25
N PHE A 523 -19.55 -10.96 12.70
CA PHE A 523 -18.10 -11.06 12.59
C PHE A 523 -17.70 -12.32 11.84
N ALA A 524 -16.75 -12.19 10.91
CA ALA A 524 -16.18 -13.34 10.22
C ALA A 524 -15.16 -14.10 11.07
N SER A 525 -14.67 -13.51 12.16
CA SER A 525 -13.74 -14.15 13.11
C SER A 525 -14.46 -14.54 14.40
N ASP A 526 -13.96 -15.58 15.08
CA ASP A 526 -14.45 -15.93 16.42
C ASP A 526 -13.93 -14.93 17.45
N MET A 527 -14.76 -13.93 17.74
CA MET A 527 -14.40 -12.85 18.67
C MET A 527 -14.24 -13.33 20.11
N ILE A 528 -14.79 -14.47 20.51
CA ILE A 528 -14.60 -15.01 21.86
C ILE A 528 -13.22 -15.65 21.98
N LEU A 529 -12.82 -16.47 21.00
CA LEU A 529 -11.45 -17.02 20.92
C LEU A 529 -10.40 -15.89 20.90
N TYR A 530 -10.62 -14.90 20.04
CA TYR A 530 -9.77 -13.72 19.96
C TYR A 530 -9.72 -12.96 21.30
N SER A 531 -10.87 -12.75 21.95
CA SER A 531 -10.94 -12.02 23.23
C SER A 531 -10.23 -12.77 24.35
N VAL A 532 -10.36 -14.09 24.44
CA VAL A 532 -9.63 -14.90 25.43
C VAL A 532 -8.12 -14.82 25.18
N ALA A 533 -7.67 -14.88 23.92
CA ALA A 533 -6.25 -14.74 23.61
C ALA A 533 -5.69 -13.34 23.94
N LYS A 534 -6.46 -12.28 23.69
CA LYS A 534 -6.06 -10.92 24.08
C LYS A 534 -6.09 -10.72 25.59
N ALA A 535 -7.05 -11.30 26.30
CA ALA A 535 -7.04 -11.37 27.76
C ALA A 535 -5.80 -12.13 28.27
N GLY A 536 -5.40 -13.22 27.62
CA GLY A 536 -4.15 -13.93 27.91
C GLY A 536 -2.90 -13.07 27.71
N ALA A 537 -2.86 -12.24 26.67
CA ALA A 537 -1.76 -11.30 26.43
C ALA A 537 -1.68 -10.20 27.51
N GLU A 538 -2.83 -9.69 27.98
CA GLU A 538 -2.90 -8.78 29.13
C GLU A 538 -2.35 -9.42 30.40
N VAL A 539 -2.79 -10.64 30.71
CA VAL A 539 -2.33 -11.42 31.86
C VAL A 539 -0.83 -11.67 31.79
N PHE A 540 -0.33 -12.10 30.63
CA PHE A 540 1.10 -12.32 30.39
C PHE A 540 1.91 -11.06 30.70
N ALA A 541 1.54 -9.92 30.13
CA ALA A 541 2.28 -8.67 30.31
C ALA A 541 2.24 -8.18 31.76
N SER A 542 1.10 -8.31 32.45
CA SER A 542 0.96 -7.96 33.86
C SER A 542 1.76 -8.87 34.78
N GLN A 543 1.74 -10.19 34.53
CA GLN A 543 2.54 -11.13 35.31
C GLN A 543 4.04 -10.92 35.05
N LEU A 544 4.43 -10.65 33.81
CA LEU A 544 5.80 -10.28 33.45
C LEU A 544 6.28 -9.04 34.21
N GLN A 545 5.45 -7.99 34.33
CA GLN A 545 5.81 -6.81 35.13
C GLN A 545 6.10 -7.18 36.59
N LYS A 546 5.27 -8.03 37.20
CA LYS A 546 5.49 -8.49 38.58
C LYS A 546 6.80 -9.26 38.73
N THR A 547 7.09 -10.16 37.80
CA THR A 547 8.34 -10.95 37.79
C THR A 547 9.56 -10.03 37.64
N LEU A 548 9.51 -9.05 36.73
CA LEU A 548 10.58 -8.08 36.54
C LEU A 548 10.82 -7.20 37.78
N ASP A 549 9.75 -6.74 38.42
CA ASP A 549 9.82 -5.95 39.66
C ASP A 549 10.42 -6.77 40.82
N GLN A 550 10.03 -8.04 40.95
CA GLN A 550 10.58 -8.98 41.95
C GLN A 550 12.07 -9.25 41.73
N SER A 551 12.51 -9.32 40.47
CA SER A 551 13.92 -9.47 40.08
C SER A 551 14.70 -8.14 40.09
N HIS A 552 14.09 -7.05 40.55
CA HIS A 552 14.67 -5.70 40.58
C HIS A 552 15.23 -5.22 39.22
N LEU A 553 14.61 -5.64 38.12
CA LEU A 553 14.98 -5.23 36.77
C LEU A 553 14.18 -3.97 36.38
N PRO A 554 14.84 -2.86 35.98
CA PRO A 554 14.16 -1.61 35.64
C PRO A 554 13.51 -1.66 34.24
N ILE A 555 12.80 -2.74 33.92
CA ILE A 555 12.13 -2.99 32.64
C ILE A 555 10.63 -2.73 32.81
N LEU A 556 10.03 -2.00 31.87
CA LEU A 556 8.58 -1.76 31.85
C LEU A 556 7.89 -2.73 30.89
N SER A 557 6.92 -3.49 31.38
CA SER A 557 6.00 -4.31 30.60
C SER A 557 4.65 -3.59 30.51
N LEU A 558 4.30 -3.17 29.30
CA LEU A 558 3.18 -2.29 29.00
C LEU A 558 2.17 -2.99 28.09
N VAL A 559 0.89 -2.70 28.29
CA VAL A 559 -0.19 -3.22 27.46
C VAL A 559 -0.85 -2.07 26.71
N VAL A 560 -0.97 -2.19 25.39
CA VAL A 560 -1.64 -1.20 24.55
C VAL A 560 -2.83 -1.85 23.85
N HIS A 561 -3.93 -1.11 23.65
CA HIS A 561 -4.87 -1.43 22.58
C HIS A 561 -4.94 -0.24 21.61
N PRO A 562 -4.75 -0.45 20.30
CA PRO A 562 -4.66 0.64 19.33
C PRO A 562 -5.97 1.41 19.06
N GLY A 563 -7.05 1.13 19.81
CA GLY A 563 -8.40 1.51 19.39
C GLY A 563 -8.92 0.61 18.28
N PRO A 564 -10.15 0.85 17.81
CA PRO A 564 -10.62 0.17 16.63
C PRO A 564 -9.88 0.76 15.41
N THR A 565 -9.15 -0.09 14.69
CA THR A 565 -8.26 0.35 13.59
C THR A 565 -8.64 -0.40 12.32
N ALA A 566 -8.76 0.30 11.19
CA ALA A 566 -8.91 -0.35 9.89
C ALA A 566 -7.60 -1.08 9.55
N THR A 567 -7.54 -2.39 9.82
CA THR A 567 -6.39 -3.25 9.55
C THR A 567 -6.83 -4.46 8.75
N GLU A 568 -5.92 -5.06 7.97
CA GLU A 568 -6.14 -6.24 7.12
C GLU A 568 -6.92 -7.36 7.86
N GLY A 569 -6.61 -7.63 9.15
CA GLY A 569 -7.29 -8.65 9.95
C GLY A 569 -8.71 -8.30 10.44
N LEU A 570 -9.16 -7.05 10.29
CA LEU A 570 -10.51 -6.59 10.63
C LEU A 570 -11.39 -6.39 9.38
N LEU A 571 -10.78 -6.28 8.19
CA LEU A 571 -11.49 -6.10 6.91
C LEU A 571 -12.12 -7.40 6.40
N GLU A 572 -11.79 -8.55 6.99
CA GLU A 572 -12.48 -9.82 6.73
C GLU A 572 -13.93 -9.87 7.27
N VAL A 573 -14.44 -8.82 7.94
CA VAL A 573 -15.77 -8.78 8.60
C VAL A 573 -16.94 -8.76 7.59
N ASN A 574 -17.91 -9.66 7.77
CA ASN A 574 -18.99 -9.94 6.82
C ASN A 574 -20.31 -9.17 7.08
N GLY A 575 -20.28 -7.83 7.21
CA GLY A 575 -21.50 -7.04 7.38
C GLY A 575 -21.40 -5.59 6.92
N THR A 576 -22.19 -5.21 5.90
CA THR A 576 -22.25 -3.87 5.29
C THR A 576 -22.53 -2.74 6.30
N PHE A 577 -23.30 -3.04 7.35
CA PHE A 577 -23.65 -2.09 8.42
C PHE A 577 -22.49 -1.82 9.40
N ILE A 578 -21.77 -2.87 9.82
CA ILE A 578 -20.59 -2.74 10.70
C ILE A 578 -19.43 -2.06 9.96
N ARG A 579 -19.30 -2.27 8.64
CA ARG A 579 -18.33 -1.55 7.79
C ARG A 579 -18.62 -0.04 7.72
N ALA A 580 -19.88 0.38 7.73
CA ALA A 580 -20.25 1.80 7.77
C ALA A 580 -19.93 2.45 9.14
N VAL A 581 -20.16 1.72 10.24
CA VAL A 581 -19.80 2.16 11.60
C VAL A 581 -18.27 2.17 11.79
N ALA A 582 -17.56 1.19 11.21
CA ALA A 582 -16.11 1.10 11.20
C ALA A 582 -15.45 2.33 10.56
N ARG A 583 -15.96 2.77 9.40
CA ARG A 583 -15.41 3.95 8.68
C ARG A 583 -15.56 5.28 9.40
N LEU A 584 -16.53 5.40 10.31
CA LEU A 584 -16.78 6.62 11.08
C LEU A 584 -16.11 6.61 12.46
N ALA A 585 -15.77 5.43 12.99
CA ALA A 585 -15.23 5.27 14.34
C ALA A 585 -13.77 4.78 14.39
N PHE A 586 -13.21 4.25 13.29
CA PHE A 586 -11.92 3.57 13.30
C PHE A 586 -10.77 4.50 12.91
N GLN A 587 -9.66 4.34 13.62
CA GLN A 587 -8.45 5.15 13.47
C GLN A 587 -7.56 4.61 12.35
N SER A 588 -6.71 5.47 11.77
CA SER A 588 -5.69 5.04 10.81
C SER A 588 -4.66 4.13 11.44
N ALA A 589 -3.96 3.32 10.65
CA ALA A 589 -2.86 2.51 11.17
C ALA A 589 -1.72 3.34 11.77
N GLU A 590 -1.52 4.57 11.29
CA GLU A 590 -0.57 5.51 11.88
C GLU A 590 -1.04 6.01 13.26
N GLN A 591 -2.31 6.38 13.40
CA GLN A 591 -2.89 6.75 14.70
C GLN A 591 -2.82 5.58 15.68
N ALA A 592 -3.08 4.37 15.23
CA ALA A 592 -2.92 3.15 16.03
C ALA A 592 -1.45 2.85 16.41
N ALA A 593 -0.51 3.10 15.50
CA ALA A 593 0.92 2.98 15.76
C ALA A 593 1.43 4.04 16.74
N SER A 594 0.84 5.23 16.75
CA SER A 594 1.22 6.32 17.67
C SER A 594 1.14 5.90 19.13
N LEU A 595 0.17 5.06 19.50
CA LEU A 595 0.04 4.54 20.87
C LEU A 595 1.15 3.54 21.22
N HIS A 596 1.53 2.68 20.28
CA HIS A 596 2.65 1.76 20.45
C HIS A 596 3.95 2.54 20.61
N LEU A 597 4.15 3.56 19.78
CA LEU A 597 5.32 4.46 19.84
C LEU A 597 5.34 5.27 21.13
N PHE A 598 4.17 5.73 21.62
CA PHE A 598 4.04 6.40 22.91
C PHE A 598 4.45 5.47 24.05
N ALA A 599 3.92 4.24 24.10
CA ALA A 599 4.31 3.25 25.09
C ALA A 599 5.81 2.92 25.01
N ALA A 600 6.34 2.79 23.80
CA ALA A 600 7.73 2.44 23.55
C ALA A 600 8.74 3.56 23.85
N THR A 601 8.38 4.84 23.68
CA THR A 601 9.39 5.92 23.66
C THR A 601 9.06 7.14 24.52
N ALA A 602 7.81 7.34 24.96
CA ALA A 602 7.45 8.57 25.68
C ALA A 602 8.13 8.65 27.05
N GLU A 603 8.81 9.76 27.35
CA GLU A 603 9.50 9.98 28.64
C GLU A 603 8.53 9.91 29.83
N ARG A 604 7.31 10.45 29.66
CA ARG A 604 6.27 10.42 30.69
C ARG A 604 5.99 9.02 31.21
N VAL A 605 6.02 8.01 30.34
CA VAL A 605 5.77 6.61 30.71
C VAL A 605 6.84 6.09 31.68
N ARG A 606 8.10 6.49 31.47
CA ARG A 606 9.22 6.17 32.36
C ARG A 606 9.23 7.00 33.65
N GLN A 607 8.82 8.27 33.57
CA GLN A 607 8.74 9.17 34.73
C GLN A 607 7.59 8.82 35.68
N GLN A 608 6.51 8.23 35.17
CA GLN A 608 5.30 7.89 35.93
C GLN A 608 4.93 6.41 35.79
N PRO A 609 5.84 5.46 36.10
CA PRO A 609 5.65 4.06 35.76
C PRO A 609 4.41 3.45 36.44
N GLU A 610 4.12 3.84 37.68
CA GLU A 610 2.95 3.37 38.44
C GLU A 610 1.60 3.74 37.80
N GLN A 611 1.55 4.76 36.94
CA GLN A 611 0.35 5.08 36.17
C GLN A 611 0.09 4.07 35.05
N PHE A 612 1.16 3.52 34.45
CA PHE A 612 1.09 2.72 33.23
C PHE A 612 1.27 1.22 33.48
N LYS A 613 1.94 0.83 34.57
CA LYS A 613 2.06 -0.56 35.02
C LYS A 613 0.67 -1.14 35.30
N ASN A 614 0.42 -2.36 34.83
CA ASN A 614 -0.85 -3.07 35.02
C ASN A 614 -2.09 -2.28 34.57
N ALA A 615 -1.92 -1.38 33.61
CA ALA A 615 -2.99 -0.62 32.99
C ALA A 615 -3.04 -0.90 31.49
N LEU A 616 -4.23 -0.80 30.91
CA LEU A 616 -4.43 -0.83 29.48
C LEU A 616 -4.27 0.58 28.92
N LEU A 617 -3.23 0.82 28.11
CA LEU A 617 -3.07 2.08 27.40
C LEU A 617 -4.04 2.12 26.21
N VAL A 618 -4.71 3.26 26.05
CA VAL A 618 -5.77 3.50 25.05
C VAL A 618 -5.42 4.71 24.18
N PRO A 619 -6.07 4.88 23.01
CA PRO A 619 -5.82 6.02 22.13
C PRO A 619 -5.89 7.36 22.87
N GLY A 620 -4.96 8.26 22.53
CA GLY A 620 -4.75 9.52 23.26
C GLY A 620 -3.81 9.41 24.47
N GLY A 621 -3.17 8.26 24.69
CA GLY A 621 -2.18 8.06 25.75
C GLY A 621 -2.78 7.96 27.17
N GLN A 622 -4.08 7.68 27.24
CA GLN A 622 -4.79 7.49 28.51
C GLN A 622 -4.66 6.03 28.99
N THR A 623 -4.99 5.81 30.26
CA THR A 623 -4.92 4.50 30.92
C THR A 623 -6.30 4.07 31.39
N MET A 624 -6.71 2.85 31.04
CA MET A 624 -7.88 2.17 31.58
C MET A 624 -7.45 1.01 32.46
N LYS A 625 -8.32 0.59 33.39
CA LYS A 625 -8.11 -0.65 34.13
C LYS A 625 -8.21 -1.85 33.18
N LEU A 626 -7.35 -2.83 33.40
CA LEU A 626 -7.45 -4.12 32.74
C LEU A 626 -8.78 -4.80 33.07
N HIS A 627 -9.18 -5.77 32.24
CA HIS A 627 -10.42 -6.49 32.45
C HIS A 627 -10.39 -7.18 33.84
N PRO A 628 -11.49 -7.22 34.61
CA PRO A 628 -11.46 -7.79 35.97
C PRO A 628 -10.90 -9.23 35.99
N VAL A 629 -11.24 -10.00 34.97
CA VAL A 629 -10.79 -11.38 34.79
C VAL A 629 -9.29 -11.50 34.47
N THR A 630 -8.65 -10.47 33.90
CA THR A 630 -7.19 -10.46 33.70
C THR A 630 -6.43 -9.99 34.95
N SER A 631 -7.15 -9.47 35.94
CA SER A 631 -6.60 -9.06 37.24
C SER A 631 -6.68 -10.16 38.32
N ASP A 632 -7.28 -11.32 38.02
CA ASP A 632 -7.32 -12.46 38.94
C ASP A 632 -5.93 -13.11 39.07
N GLY A 633 -5.34 -13.01 40.26
CA GLY A 633 -4.02 -13.57 40.56
C GLY A 633 -3.92 -15.08 40.37
N LYS A 634 -5.02 -15.84 40.57
CA LYS A 634 -5.03 -17.28 40.34
C LYS A 634 -4.92 -17.61 38.86
N GLN A 635 -5.67 -16.89 38.02
CA GLN A 635 -5.61 -17.06 36.56
C GLN A 635 -4.27 -16.58 36.00
N ALA A 636 -3.69 -15.54 36.59
CA ALA A 636 -2.38 -15.03 36.19
C ALA A 636 -1.23 -16.01 36.47
N GLY A 637 -1.16 -16.55 37.69
CA GLY A 637 -0.20 -17.60 38.03
C GLY A 637 -0.46 -18.87 37.22
N GLY A 638 -1.72 -19.28 37.09
CA GLY A 638 -2.11 -20.45 36.30
C GLY A 638 -1.68 -20.37 34.84
N LEU A 639 -1.90 -19.23 34.17
CA LEU A 639 -1.47 -19.04 32.78
C LEU A 639 0.05 -19.18 32.67
N TRP A 640 0.78 -18.53 33.57
CA TRP A 640 2.24 -18.54 33.58
C TRP A 640 2.79 -19.95 33.73
N ASP A 641 2.34 -20.67 34.75
CA ASP A 641 2.78 -22.04 35.05
C ASP A 641 2.41 -23.01 33.93
N THR A 642 1.21 -22.85 33.34
CA THR A 642 0.76 -23.68 32.22
C THR A 642 1.60 -23.46 30.97
N VAL A 643 1.87 -22.20 30.62
CA VAL A 643 2.70 -21.85 29.46
C VAL A 643 4.14 -22.32 29.66
N ASP A 644 4.74 -22.06 30.83
CA ASP A 644 6.11 -22.48 31.15
C ASP A 644 6.27 -24.00 31.10
N GLY A 645 5.37 -24.74 31.77
CA GLY A 645 5.40 -26.19 31.82
C GLY A 645 5.23 -26.85 30.44
N GLN A 646 4.24 -26.41 29.66
CA GLN A 646 4.02 -26.96 28.31
C GLN A 646 5.13 -26.58 27.35
N LEU A 647 5.61 -25.34 27.37
CA LEU A 647 6.72 -24.94 26.51
C LEU A 647 7.96 -25.77 26.82
N ASN A 648 8.34 -25.95 28.09
CA ASN A 648 9.48 -26.79 28.43
C ASN A 648 9.31 -28.25 27.97
N GLN A 649 8.10 -28.80 28.05
CA GLN A 649 7.78 -30.13 27.52
C GLN A 649 7.98 -30.20 26.00
N TYR A 650 7.42 -29.26 25.24
CA TYR A 650 7.49 -29.26 23.78
C TYR A 650 8.87 -28.87 23.25
N LEU A 651 9.56 -27.92 23.88
CA LEU A 651 10.96 -27.59 23.57
C LEU A 651 11.84 -28.83 23.69
N LYS A 652 11.68 -29.60 24.78
CA LYS A 652 12.41 -30.86 24.96
C LYS A 652 12.07 -31.89 23.88
N ALA A 653 10.78 -32.02 23.52
CA ALA A 653 10.35 -32.94 22.47
C ALA A 653 10.93 -32.56 21.10
N ASP A 654 11.07 -31.26 20.83
CA ASP A 654 11.61 -30.72 19.58
C ASP A 654 13.16 -30.60 19.59
N GLY A 655 13.82 -31.06 20.67
CA GLY A 655 15.29 -31.00 20.79
C GLY A 655 15.86 -29.59 21.01
N LEU A 656 15.02 -28.64 21.43
CA LEU A 656 15.39 -27.26 21.71
C LEU A 656 15.78 -27.06 23.18
N ALA A 657 16.59 -26.05 23.45
CA ALA A 657 16.98 -25.70 24.83
C ALA A 657 15.74 -25.39 25.69
N PRO A 658 15.74 -25.71 27.00
CA PRO A 658 14.64 -25.32 27.89
C PRO A 658 14.54 -23.80 28.02
N LEU A 659 13.45 -23.32 28.60
CA LEU A 659 13.30 -21.92 29.00
C LEU A 659 14.39 -21.55 30.02
N GLN A 660 14.83 -20.30 29.96
CA GLN A 660 15.69 -19.72 30.98
C GLN A 660 14.88 -19.31 32.21
N GLY A 661 15.52 -19.25 33.38
CA GLY A 661 14.90 -18.70 34.57
C GLY A 661 14.48 -17.24 34.34
N TRP A 662 13.27 -16.91 34.77
CA TRP A 662 12.66 -15.59 34.62
C TRP A 662 13.18 -14.56 35.62
#